data_AF-A0AAP0DJM4-F1
#
_entry.id   AF-A0AAP0DJM4-F1
#
_cell.length_a   1.000
_cell.length_b   1.000
_cell.length_c   1.000
_cell.angle_alpha   90.00
_cell.angle_beta   90.00
_cell.angle_gamma   90.00
#
_symmetry.space_group_name_H-M   'P 1'
#
loop_
_entity.id
_entity.type
_entity.pdbx_description
1 polymer ?
#
loop_
_entity_poly.entity_id
_entity_poly.type
_entity_poly.pdbx_seq_one_letter_code
_entity_poly.pdbx_strand_id
1 'polypeptide(L)'
;MHVFQKFVFFWIFCSKFMSDIIMSITSSLSTRDRSSEGARFEMLSASHSAVVIGSENSTIHIDAVIDPLSSSGQKVSSLLRILWKCSQPSMRLVFNPMSSLVDLPLKNYYRFVTPSMDDFSNTGLTVHGPKAFFANMPLSKTLTMNLDVPESWLVEPVIAVHDLDNILLENLGDTRTLQAVFELEALVLTGHCSEKDHEPPRGLQMILGTKRNPHLVDTLVMANLGYWQMKVSPGVWYLQLAPGRSSDLYILQDGPEMHSTKRITIDYLRGKPVHLGVVKKKGKEHEKLLIPSDDDDSSRKQVGFLYLFGDQESWNSNLLKWASSIIGGNGHTKNGGSTKVDNVSNGRKGKTINIFSIASGHLYERFLKIMILSVLKNTQRPVKFWFIKNYLSPQFKDVIPHMAQEYGFEYELVTYKWPSWLHKQKEKQRIIWAYKILFLDVIFPLSLEKVIFVDADQIVRADMGELYDMNLKGRPLGYTPFCDNNRDMDGFRFWKQGFWKEHLRGRPYHISALYVVDLIKFRETAAGDNLRVFYETLSKDPNSLSNLDQDLPNYAQHTVPIFSLPQEWLWCESWCGNSTKARAKTIDLCNNPMTKEPKLQGARRIVTEWPDLDLEARHFTSKILGEDVSPPVEKVSPVQPQVQTQVAEEDLETKAEL
;
A
#
# COMPACT_ATOMS: atom_id res chain seq x y z
N MET A 1 -26.01 -20.27 -9.36
CA MET A 1 -24.83 -19.51 -9.86
C MET A 1 -23.55 -20.35 -10.08
N HIS A 2 -23.50 -21.65 -9.70
CA HIS A 2 -22.29 -22.48 -9.82
C HIS A 2 -22.08 -23.19 -11.17
N VAL A 3 -23.04 -23.09 -12.11
CA VAL A 3 -22.98 -23.80 -13.42
C VAL A 3 -22.62 -22.85 -14.57
N PHE A 4 -22.80 -21.53 -14.40
CA PHE A 4 -22.70 -20.55 -15.50
C PHE A 4 -21.31 -20.26 -16.01
N GLN A 5 -20.29 -20.36 -15.17
CA GLN A 5 -18.96 -19.91 -15.57
C GLN A 5 -17.98 -21.04 -15.87
N LYS A 6 -18.32 -22.31 -15.59
CA LYS A 6 -17.54 -23.44 -16.13
C LYS A 6 -17.62 -23.54 -17.66
N PHE A 7 -18.60 -22.90 -18.30
CA PHE A 7 -18.82 -23.02 -19.74
C PHE A 7 -18.05 -22.02 -20.60
N VAL A 8 -17.62 -20.87 -20.08
CA VAL A 8 -16.96 -19.83 -20.89
C VAL A 8 -15.55 -20.24 -21.34
N PHE A 9 -14.86 -21.09 -20.58
CA PHE A 9 -13.53 -21.62 -20.98
C PHE A 9 -13.60 -22.84 -21.91
N PHE A 10 -14.73 -23.55 -21.98
CA PHE A 10 -14.95 -24.64 -22.94
C PHE A 10 -15.47 -24.14 -24.31
N TRP A 11 -15.69 -22.82 -24.40
CA TRP A 11 -16.50 -22.18 -25.44
C TRP A 11 -15.77 -21.88 -26.76
N ILE A 12 -14.46 -22.17 -26.81
CA ILE A 12 -13.67 -22.03 -28.04
C ILE A 12 -13.85 -23.27 -28.96
N PHE A 13 -14.45 -24.37 -28.48
CA PHE A 13 -14.50 -25.64 -29.24
C PHE A 13 -15.90 -26.25 -29.52
N CYS A 14 -17.02 -25.61 -29.15
CA CYS A 14 -18.35 -26.20 -29.37
C CYS A 14 -19.23 -25.41 -30.35
N SER A 15 -19.90 -26.15 -31.24
CA SER A 15 -20.87 -25.67 -32.24
C SER A 15 -21.94 -24.72 -31.66
N LYS A 16 -22.30 -23.70 -32.44
CA LYS A 16 -23.25 -22.62 -32.15
C LYS A 16 -24.58 -23.10 -31.52
N PHE A 17 -25.08 -24.26 -31.94
CA PHE A 17 -26.34 -24.85 -31.44
C PHE A 17 -26.26 -25.34 -29.98
N MET A 18 -25.14 -25.95 -29.59
CA MET A 18 -24.94 -26.44 -28.22
C MET A 18 -24.74 -25.28 -27.24
N SER A 19 -24.14 -24.19 -27.70
CA SER A 19 -23.95 -22.95 -26.94
C SER A 19 -25.30 -22.33 -26.52
N ASP A 20 -26.25 -22.21 -27.45
CA ASP A 20 -27.51 -21.50 -27.20
C ASP A 20 -28.41 -22.27 -26.22
N ILE A 21 -28.49 -23.60 -26.37
CA ILE A 21 -29.27 -24.47 -25.47
C ILE A 21 -28.70 -24.42 -24.05
N ILE A 22 -27.37 -24.47 -23.92
CA ILE A 22 -26.72 -24.42 -22.61
C ILE A 22 -26.92 -23.04 -21.98
N MET A 23 -26.86 -21.95 -22.73
CA MET A 23 -27.15 -20.60 -22.22
C MET A 23 -28.60 -20.46 -21.74
N SER A 24 -29.58 -21.02 -22.46
CA SER A 24 -30.99 -21.01 -22.04
C SER A 24 -31.24 -21.83 -20.77
N ILE A 25 -30.63 -23.02 -20.67
CA ILE A 25 -30.75 -23.88 -19.48
C ILE A 25 -30.08 -23.21 -18.29
N THR A 26 -28.90 -22.63 -18.50
CA THR A 26 -28.15 -22.05 -17.40
C THR A 26 -28.80 -20.76 -16.89
N SER A 27 -29.35 -19.92 -17.80
CA SER A 27 -30.15 -18.72 -17.48
C SER A 27 -31.33 -19.05 -16.57
N SER A 28 -31.98 -20.17 -16.86
CA SER A 28 -33.11 -20.69 -16.08
C SER A 28 -32.69 -21.21 -14.69
N LEU A 29 -31.43 -21.65 -14.51
CA LEU A 29 -30.89 -22.22 -13.28
C LEU A 29 -30.13 -21.19 -12.40
N SER A 30 -29.91 -19.97 -12.89
CA SER A 30 -29.37 -18.89 -12.07
C SER A 30 -30.42 -18.35 -11.10
N THR A 31 -30.25 -18.65 -9.82
CA THR A 31 -30.89 -17.94 -8.71
C THR A 31 -30.57 -16.45 -8.81
N ARG A 32 -31.58 -15.65 -9.16
CA ARG A 32 -31.52 -14.19 -9.13
C ARG A 32 -31.81 -13.73 -7.70
N ASP A 33 -30.79 -13.32 -6.97
CA ASP A 33 -31.02 -12.54 -5.76
C ASP A 33 -31.62 -11.19 -6.18
N ARG A 34 -32.93 -11.03 -5.99
CA ARG A 34 -33.57 -9.71 -6.11
C ARG A 34 -33.11 -8.89 -4.91
N SER A 35 -32.29 -7.86 -5.15
CA SER A 35 -32.14 -6.79 -4.17
C SER A 35 -33.53 -6.23 -3.86
N SER A 36 -33.84 -6.08 -2.58
CA SER A 36 -35.15 -5.63 -2.07
C SER A 36 -35.50 -4.18 -2.42
N GLU A 37 -34.58 -3.43 -3.04
CA GLU A 37 -34.82 -2.06 -3.51
C GLU A 37 -35.18 -2.06 -4.99
N GLY A 38 -36.47 -2.11 -5.29
CA GLY A 38 -36.99 -1.85 -6.64
C GLY A 38 -37.18 -0.35 -6.83
N ALA A 39 -36.31 0.28 -7.62
CA ALA A 39 -36.55 1.64 -8.09
C ALA A 39 -37.71 1.64 -9.12
N ARG A 40 -38.74 2.47 -8.89
CA ARG A 40 -39.88 2.60 -9.81
C ARG A 40 -39.56 3.62 -10.90
N PHE A 41 -39.01 3.15 -12.01
CA PHE A 41 -38.62 3.98 -13.17
C PHE A 41 -39.80 4.49 -14.02
N GLU A 42 -41.02 4.05 -13.75
CA GLU A 42 -42.25 4.52 -14.40
C GLU A 42 -42.57 5.99 -14.06
N MET A 43 -41.98 6.52 -12.99
CA MET A 43 -42.29 7.86 -12.46
C MET A 43 -41.42 8.99 -13.07
N LEU A 44 -40.43 8.65 -13.90
CA LEU A 44 -39.52 9.64 -14.49
C LEU A 44 -40.11 10.15 -15.82
N SER A 45 -40.69 11.35 -15.78
CA SER A 45 -41.01 12.12 -17.00
C SER A 45 -39.70 12.47 -17.70
N ALA A 46 -39.40 11.76 -18.78
CA ALA A 46 -38.08 11.80 -19.43
C ALA A 46 -38.12 12.29 -20.88
N SER A 47 -39.12 13.12 -21.22
CA SER A 47 -39.35 13.61 -22.59
C SER A 47 -38.15 14.31 -23.22
N HIS A 48 -37.33 15.00 -22.42
CA HIS A 48 -36.15 15.75 -22.89
C HIS A 48 -34.84 15.28 -22.24
N SER A 49 -34.91 14.41 -21.23
CA SER A 49 -33.75 13.93 -20.47
C SER A 49 -33.38 12.48 -20.78
N ALA A 50 -34.16 11.77 -21.61
CA ALA A 50 -33.88 10.40 -21.99
C ALA A 50 -33.61 10.21 -23.49
N VAL A 51 -32.74 9.25 -23.77
CA VAL A 51 -32.51 8.68 -25.10
C VAL A 51 -32.90 7.22 -25.07
N VAL A 52 -33.78 6.80 -25.96
CA VAL A 52 -34.19 5.40 -26.12
C VAL A 52 -33.53 4.83 -27.37
N ILE A 53 -32.89 3.68 -27.24
CA ILE A 53 -32.18 2.98 -28.30
C ILE A 53 -32.69 1.53 -28.32
N GLY A 54 -33.06 1.01 -29.50
CA GLY A 54 -33.54 -0.36 -29.66
C GLY A 54 -35.04 -0.47 -29.88
N SER A 55 -35.53 -1.72 -29.99
CA SER A 55 -36.93 -2.05 -30.24
C SER A 55 -37.62 -2.51 -28.96
N GLU A 56 -38.92 -2.21 -28.83
CA GLU A 56 -39.78 -2.69 -27.74
C GLU A 56 -39.82 -4.23 -27.64
N ASN A 57 -39.52 -4.95 -28.73
CA ASN A 57 -39.51 -6.42 -28.75
C ASN A 57 -38.18 -7.04 -28.29
N SER A 58 -37.31 -6.27 -27.66
CA SER A 58 -36.02 -6.77 -27.16
C SER A 58 -36.22 -7.68 -25.95
N THR A 59 -35.46 -8.77 -25.84
CA THR A 59 -35.55 -9.68 -24.69
C THR A 59 -34.98 -9.08 -23.40
N ILE A 60 -34.11 -8.08 -23.53
CA ILE A 60 -33.46 -7.39 -22.42
C ILE A 60 -33.80 -5.90 -22.55
N HIS A 61 -34.32 -5.31 -21.49
CA HIS A 61 -34.55 -3.89 -21.35
C HIS A 61 -33.65 -3.33 -20.23
N ILE A 62 -32.97 -2.23 -20.51
CA ILE A 62 -32.08 -1.56 -19.55
C ILE A 62 -32.52 -0.11 -19.41
N ASP A 63 -32.92 0.26 -18.20
CA ASP A 63 -33.07 1.65 -17.79
C ASP A 63 -31.80 2.08 -17.05
N ALA A 64 -31.09 3.07 -17.57
CA ALA A 64 -29.89 3.60 -16.94
C ALA A 64 -30.06 5.09 -16.63
N VAL A 65 -30.04 5.44 -15.35
CA VAL A 65 -30.00 6.84 -14.90
C VAL A 65 -28.54 7.21 -14.62
N ILE A 66 -28.03 8.18 -15.36
CA ILE A 66 -26.60 8.51 -15.39
C ILE A 66 -26.43 9.99 -15.15
N ASP A 67 -25.59 10.35 -14.19
CA ASP A 67 -25.00 11.69 -14.15
C ASP A 67 -23.78 11.71 -15.09
N PRO A 68 -23.85 12.41 -16.23
CA PRO A 68 -22.75 12.46 -17.20
C PRO A 68 -21.49 13.13 -16.65
N LEU A 69 -21.60 13.91 -15.56
CA LEU A 69 -20.50 14.61 -14.92
C LEU A 69 -19.89 13.81 -13.76
N SER A 70 -20.32 12.56 -13.55
CA SER A 70 -19.80 11.69 -12.49
C SER A 70 -18.73 10.70 -12.99
N SER A 71 -17.78 10.35 -12.13
CA SER A 71 -16.78 9.31 -12.44
C SER A 71 -17.44 7.95 -12.70
N SER A 72 -18.53 7.64 -11.98
CA SER A 72 -19.34 6.44 -12.23
C SER A 72 -19.96 6.45 -13.63
N GLY A 73 -20.39 7.62 -14.11
CA GLY A 73 -20.90 7.81 -15.47
C GLY A 73 -19.86 7.49 -16.56
N GLN A 74 -18.59 7.85 -16.35
CA GLN A 74 -17.49 7.49 -17.27
C GLN A 74 -17.35 5.96 -17.43
N LYS A 75 -17.52 5.21 -16.33
CA LYS A 75 -17.44 3.75 -16.33
C LYS A 75 -18.70 3.09 -16.91
N VAL A 76 -19.87 3.50 -16.42
CA VAL A 76 -21.17 2.92 -16.83
C VAL A 76 -21.43 3.14 -18.32
N SER A 77 -21.11 4.32 -18.87
CA SER A 77 -21.26 4.58 -20.30
C SER A 77 -20.48 3.60 -21.18
N SER A 78 -19.26 3.26 -20.78
CA SER A 78 -18.44 2.26 -21.47
C SER A 78 -19.06 0.86 -21.37
N LEU A 79 -19.57 0.48 -20.19
CA LEU A 79 -20.26 -0.80 -19.97
C LEU A 79 -21.53 -0.95 -20.80
N LEU A 80 -22.36 0.10 -20.84
CA LEU A 80 -23.57 0.13 -21.66
C LEU A 80 -23.25 -0.01 -23.14
N ARG A 81 -22.18 0.64 -23.62
CA ARG A 81 -21.74 0.49 -25.01
C ARG A 81 -21.33 -0.94 -25.35
N ILE A 82 -20.68 -1.64 -24.43
CA ILE A 82 -20.31 -3.06 -24.61
C ILE A 82 -21.57 -3.93 -24.66
N LEU A 83 -22.47 -3.76 -23.69
CA LEU A 83 -23.73 -4.51 -23.63
C LEU A 83 -24.57 -4.30 -24.91
N TRP A 84 -24.59 -3.06 -25.42
CA TRP A 84 -25.24 -2.74 -26.69
C TRP A 84 -24.63 -3.52 -27.86
N LYS A 85 -23.29 -3.53 -27.97
CA LYS A 85 -22.59 -4.28 -29.03
C LYS A 85 -22.81 -5.79 -28.93
N CYS A 86 -22.86 -6.35 -27.72
CA CYS A 86 -22.92 -7.80 -27.51
C CYS A 86 -24.34 -8.38 -27.65
N SER A 87 -25.37 -7.65 -27.22
CA SER A 87 -26.72 -8.21 -27.08
C SER A 87 -27.83 -7.34 -27.66
N GLN A 88 -27.51 -6.14 -28.15
CA GLN A 88 -28.47 -5.16 -28.69
C GLN A 88 -29.77 -5.05 -27.86
N PRO A 89 -29.70 -4.91 -26.52
CA PRO A 89 -30.88 -4.80 -25.67
C PRO A 89 -31.58 -3.46 -25.92
N SER A 90 -32.87 -3.34 -25.61
CA SER A 90 -33.52 -2.02 -25.58
C SER A 90 -32.95 -1.23 -24.41
N MET A 91 -32.42 -0.03 -24.65
CA MET A 91 -31.84 0.83 -23.61
C MET A 91 -32.57 2.17 -23.55
N ARG A 92 -33.00 2.58 -22.36
CA ARG A 92 -33.44 3.94 -22.06
C ARG A 92 -32.43 4.58 -21.13
N LEU A 93 -31.71 5.55 -21.66
CA LEU A 93 -30.63 6.27 -20.98
C LEU A 93 -31.17 7.62 -20.51
N VAL A 94 -31.35 7.79 -19.20
CA VAL A 94 -31.83 9.03 -18.58
C VAL A 94 -30.63 9.80 -18.01
N PHE A 95 -30.45 11.05 -18.43
CA PHE A 95 -29.39 11.92 -17.93
C PHE A 95 -29.90 12.77 -16.78
N ASN A 96 -29.26 12.66 -15.61
CA ASN A 96 -29.63 13.38 -14.40
C ASN A 96 -28.38 14.02 -13.76
N PRO A 97 -27.90 15.15 -14.31
CA PRO A 97 -26.77 15.87 -13.75
C PRO A 97 -27.15 16.60 -12.45
N MET A 98 -26.16 16.85 -11.59
CA MET A 98 -26.36 17.74 -10.44
C MET A 98 -26.54 19.20 -10.91
N SER A 99 -27.50 19.90 -10.31
CA SER A 99 -27.85 21.28 -10.68
C SER A 99 -26.85 22.33 -10.15
N SER A 100 -26.10 22.00 -9.11
CA SER A 100 -25.11 22.89 -8.48
C SER A 100 -23.78 22.17 -8.34
N LEU A 101 -22.73 22.81 -8.86
CA LEU A 101 -21.35 22.33 -8.81
C LEU A 101 -20.48 23.41 -8.20
N VAL A 102 -19.81 23.08 -7.09
CA VAL A 102 -18.87 23.99 -6.39
C VAL A 102 -17.48 23.94 -7.04
N ASP A 103 -17.15 22.82 -7.68
CA ASP A 103 -15.84 22.53 -8.27
C ASP A 103 -16.02 21.75 -9.59
N LEU A 104 -14.94 21.64 -10.37
CA LEU A 104 -14.87 20.81 -11.57
C LEU A 104 -15.24 19.36 -11.23
N PRO A 105 -16.32 18.82 -11.83
CA PRO A 105 -16.88 17.53 -11.42
C PRO A 105 -16.02 16.34 -11.87
N LEU A 106 -15.30 16.49 -12.99
CA LEU A 106 -14.35 15.53 -13.52
C LEU A 106 -12.97 16.17 -13.64
N LYS A 107 -11.98 15.58 -12.96
CA LYS A 107 -10.57 16.01 -12.97
C LYS A 107 -9.66 14.96 -13.63
N ASN A 108 -10.23 14.05 -14.39
CA ASN A 108 -9.51 12.92 -14.99
C ASN A 108 -9.96 12.64 -16.44
N TYR A 109 -9.08 11.94 -17.16
CA TYR A 109 -9.41 11.31 -18.44
C TYR A 109 -9.58 9.81 -18.20
N TYR A 110 -10.60 9.20 -18.79
CA TYR A 110 -10.94 7.79 -18.54
C TYR A 110 -11.11 6.99 -19.83
N ARG A 111 -10.55 5.78 -19.85
CA ARG A 111 -10.73 4.79 -20.91
C ARG A 111 -10.97 3.42 -20.28
N PHE A 112 -12.08 2.80 -20.64
CA PHE A 112 -12.38 1.43 -20.25
C PHE A 112 -11.76 0.46 -21.26
N VAL A 113 -10.95 -0.48 -20.78
CA VAL A 113 -10.25 -1.44 -21.63
C VAL A 113 -11.12 -2.68 -21.84
N THR A 114 -11.44 -2.97 -23.09
CA THR A 114 -12.18 -4.18 -23.48
C THR A 114 -11.50 -4.90 -24.61
N PRO A 115 -11.40 -6.25 -24.56
CA PRO A 115 -10.97 -7.03 -25.71
C PRO A 115 -11.93 -6.81 -26.88
N SER A 116 -11.37 -6.58 -28.06
CA SER A 116 -12.06 -6.54 -29.34
C SER A 116 -11.74 -7.79 -30.16
N MET A 117 -12.60 -8.14 -31.12
CA MET A 117 -12.32 -9.28 -32.01
C MET A 117 -11.06 -9.07 -32.87
N ASP A 118 -10.71 -7.81 -33.15
CA ASP A 118 -9.53 -7.44 -33.92
C ASP A 118 -8.23 -7.78 -33.16
N ASP A 119 -8.26 -7.77 -31.81
CA ASP A 119 -7.10 -8.12 -30.97
C ASP A 119 -6.69 -9.60 -31.11
N PHE A 120 -7.58 -10.47 -31.59
CA PHE A 120 -7.34 -11.91 -31.77
C PHE A 120 -6.99 -12.30 -33.22
N SER A 121 -6.88 -11.34 -34.13
CA SER A 121 -6.84 -11.60 -35.58
C SER A 121 -5.44 -11.86 -36.18
N ASN A 122 -4.37 -11.81 -35.38
CA ASN A 122 -3.02 -12.06 -35.89
C ASN A 122 -2.51 -13.47 -35.52
N THR A 123 -2.21 -14.26 -36.54
CA THR A 123 -1.59 -15.61 -36.51
C THR A 123 -0.16 -15.66 -35.94
N GLY A 124 0.29 -14.61 -35.25
CA GLY A 124 1.58 -14.55 -34.57
C GLY A 124 1.46 -14.97 -33.11
N LEU A 125 2.53 -15.55 -32.57
CA LEU A 125 2.64 -15.93 -31.14
C LEU A 125 2.47 -14.74 -30.16
N THR A 126 2.50 -13.50 -30.66
CA THR A 126 2.40 -12.25 -29.90
C THR A 126 1.05 -11.58 -30.09
N VAL A 127 0.08 -11.92 -29.25
CA VAL A 127 -1.18 -11.19 -29.14
C VAL A 127 -0.93 -9.91 -28.36
N HIS A 128 -0.96 -8.75 -29.02
CA HIS A 128 -1.02 -7.47 -28.32
C HIS A 128 -2.43 -7.35 -27.73
N GLY A 129 -2.57 -7.65 -26.43
CA GLY A 129 -3.85 -7.57 -25.72
C GLY A 129 -4.48 -6.17 -25.76
N PRO A 130 -5.73 -6.03 -25.31
CA PRO A 130 -6.44 -4.76 -25.36
C PRO A 130 -5.69 -3.69 -24.57
N LYS A 131 -5.56 -2.49 -25.16
CA LYS A 131 -4.79 -1.38 -24.61
C LYS A 131 -5.65 -0.12 -24.42
N ALA A 132 -5.35 0.64 -23.38
CA ALA A 132 -5.87 2.00 -23.23
C ALA A 132 -4.95 2.96 -24.00
N PHE A 133 -5.51 3.68 -24.98
CA PHE A 133 -4.78 4.72 -25.71
C PHE A 133 -5.46 6.08 -25.49
N PHE A 134 -4.64 7.05 -25.07
CA PHE A 134 -5.05 8.44 -24.85
C PHE A 134 -4.35 9.32 -25.90
N ALA A 135 -5.12 9.84 -26.85
CA ALA A 135 -4.63 10.74 -27.88
C ALA A 135 -4.83 12.21 -27.48
N ASN A 136 -3.97 13.11 -27.97
CA ASN A 136 -4.08 14.56 -27.81
C ASN A 136 -4.21 15.01 -26.34
N MET A 137 -3.42 14.39 -25.47
CA MET A 137 -3.37 14.75 -24.06
C MET A 137 -2.66 16.10 -23.87
N PRO A 138 -3.03 16.89 -22.84
CA PRO A 138 -2.41 18.19 -22.59
C PRO A 138 -0.92 18.04 -22.27
N LEU A 139 -0.07 18.80 -22.98
CA LEU A 139 1.39 18.66 -22.88
C LEU A 139 1.97 19.26 -21.59
N SER A 140 1.47 20.42 -21.19
CA SER A 140 1.98 21.24 -20.08
C SER A 140 1.28 21.00 -18.74
N LYS A 141 0.49 19.94 -18.63
CA LYS A 141 -0.21 19.57 -17.40
C LYS A 141 0.40 18.31 -16.84
N THR A 142 0.73 18.32 -15.56
CA THR A 142 1.13 17.12 -14.83
C THR A 142 -0.05 16.16 -14.74
N LEU A 143 0.18 14.92 -15.14
CA LEU A 143 -0.79 13.84 -15.15
C LEU A 143 -0.29 12.70 -14.25
N THR A 144 -1.22 12.01 -13.61
CA THR A 144 -0.95 10.79 -12.85
C THR A 144 -1.68 9.62 -13.52
N MET A 145 -0.97 8.55 -13.81
CA MET A 145 -1.56 7.32 -14.32
C MET A 145 -2.18 6.52 -13.17
N ASN A 146 -3.44 6.14 -13.31
CA ASN A 146 -4.14 5.33 -12.31
C ASN A 146 -5.00 4.25 -12.97
N LEU A 147 -5.11 3.08 -12.33
CA LEU A 147 -5.87 1.93 -12.82
C LEU A 147 -7.11 1.69 -11.94
N ASP A 148 -8.29 1.77 -12.57
CA ASP A 148 -9.57 1.37 -11.96
C ASP A 148 -9.82 -0.14 -12.17
N VAL A 149 -9.27 -0.94 -11.26
CA VAL A 149 -9.34 -2.42 -11.32
C VAL A 149 -10.34 -2.98 -10.30
N PRO A 150 -10.89 -4.19 -10.55
CA PRO A 150 -11.71 -4.89 -9.57
C PRO A 150 -11.03 -5.05 -8.19
N GLU A 151 -11.83 -5.09 -7.13
CA GLU A 151 -11.34 -5.21 -5.75
C GLU A 151 -10.60 -6.52 -5.45
N SER A 152 -10.78 -7.55 -6.26
CA SER A 152 -10.05 -8.80 -6.15
C SER A 152 -8.73 -8.82 -6.93
N TRP A 153 -8.34 -7.75 -7.63
CA TRP A 153 -7.15 -7.74 -8.49
C TRP A 153 -5.97 -7.00 -7.84
N LEU A 154 -4.85 -7.67 -7.63
CA LEU A 154 -3.62 -6.99 -7.24
C LEU A 154 -2.78 -6.74 -8.50
N VAL A 155 -2.62 -5.46 -8.85
CA VAL A 155 -1.98 -5.04 -10.11
C VAL A 155 -0.78 -4.16 -9.78
N GLU A 156 0.29 -4.32 -10.55
CA GLU A 156 1.50 -3.50 -10.43
C GLU A 156 2.06 -3.09 -11.79
N PRO A 157 2.79 -1.96 -11.87
CA PRO A 157 3.57 -1.63 -13.06
C PRO A 157 4.78 -2.56 -13.15
N VAL A 158 5.01 -3.11 -14.35
CA VAL A 158 6.17 -3.98 -14.66
C VAL A 158 7.12 -3.32 -15.66
N ILE A 159 6.61 -2.46 -16.54
CA ILE A 159 7.44 -1.68 -17.47
C ILE A 159 6.94 -0.24 -17.45
N ALA A 160 7.80 0.68 -17.02
CA ALA A 160 7.56 2.12 -17.07
C ALA A 160 8.91 2.84 -17.07
N VAL A 161 9.22 3.54 -18.15
CA VAL A 161 10.46 4.33 -18.28
C VAL A 161 10.31 5.69 -17.59
N HIS A 162 9.11 6.26 -17.65
CA HIS A 162 8.79 7.55 -17.07
C HIS A 162 8.08 7.39 -15.73
N ASP A 163 8.20 8.41 -14.89
CA ASP A 163 7.47 8.51 -13.63
C ASP A 163 5.95 8.57 -13.91
N LEU A 164 5.23 7.54 -13.48
CA LEU A 164 3.78 7.41 -13.68
C LEU A 164 2.98 8.36 -12.77
N ASP A 165 3.60 8.94 -11.75
CA ASP A 165 2.95 9.84 -10.81
C ASP A 165 3.01 11.29 -11.24
N ASN A 166 4.09 11.66 -11.92
CA ASN A 166 4.40 13.03 -12.34
C ASN A 166 4.65 13.07 -13.85
N ILE A 167 3.69 12.61 -14.66
CA ILE A 167 3.81 12.58 -16.11
C ILE A 167 3.66 14.01 -16.64
N LEU A 168 4.73 14.53 -17.25
CA LEU A 168 4.72 15.79 -17.99
C LEU A 168 5.09 15.50 -19.45
N LEU A 169 4.11 15.58 -20.36
CA LEU A 169 4.28 15.07 -21.72
C LEU A 169 5.20 15.94 -22.59
N GLU A 170 5.39 17.22 -22.26
CA GLU A 170 6.41 18.07 -22.89
C GLU A 170 7.84 17.60 -22.62
N ASN A 171 8.07 16.85 -21.53
CA ASN A 171 9.38 16.30 -21.19
C ASN A 171 9.72 15.00 -21.96
N LEU A 172 8.82 14.49 -22.81
CA LEU A 172 9.09 13.26 -23.58
C LEU A 172 10.12 13.46 -24.70
N GLY A 173 10.49 14.71 -25.01
CA GLY A 173 11.48 15.04 -26.04
C GLY A 173 11.05 14.51 -27.42
N ASP A 174 11.92 13.71 -28.04
CA ASP A 174 11.67 13.09 -29.34
C ASP A 174 10.64 11.95 -29.29
N THR A 175 10.35 11.42 -28.10
CA THR A 175 9.43 10.31 -27.91
C THR A 175 7.99 10.83 -27.90
N ARG A 176 7.21 10.52 -28.94
CA ARG A 176 5.83 11.03 -29.06
C ARG A 176 4.79 10.30 -28.20
N THR A 177 5.16 9.19 -27.57
CA THR A 177 4.23 8.32 -26.84
C THR A 177 4.90 7.75 -25.60
N LEU A 178 4.29 8.00 -24.44
CA LEU A 178 4.59 7.32 -23.20
C LEU A 178 3.91 5.95 -23.18
N GLN A 179 4.64 4.91 -22.82
CA GLN A 179 4.12 3.56 -22.65
C GLN A 179 4.37 3.05 -21.23
N ALA A 180 3.36 2.42 -20.66
CA ALA A 180 3.44 1.70 -19.40
C ALA A 180 2.74 0.34 -19.55
N VAL A 181 3.31 -0.71 -18.94
CA VAL A 181 2.75 -2.06 -18.91
C VAL A 181 2.51 -2.46 -17.47
N PHE A 182 1.33 -3.01 -17.23
CA PHE A 182 0.88 -3.50 -15.92
C PHE A 182 0.65 -5.00 -15.97
N GLU A 183 0.88 -5.66 -14.84
CA GLU A 183 0.63 -7.09 -14.66
C GLU A 183 -0.39 -7.31 -13.54
N LEU A 184 -1.31 -8.26 -13.75
CA LEU A 184 -2.13 -8.83 -12.67
C LEU A 184 -1.27 -9.82 -11.88
N GLU A 185 -0.52 -9.32 -10.90
CA GLU A 185 0.37 -10.13 -10.05
C GLU A 185 -0.38 -11.27 -9.37
N ALA A 186 -1.54 -10.95 -8.77
CA ALA A 186 -2.33 -11.92 -8.03
C ALA A 186 -3.80 -11.52 -7.96
N LEU A 187 -4.65 -12.49 -7.64
CA LEU A 187 -5.98 -12.22 -7.11
C LEU A 187 -5.91 -12.11 -5.58
N VAL A 188 -6.88 -11.41 -5.01
CA VAL A 188 -7.03 -11.24 -3.57
C VAL A 188 -8.21 -12.08 -3.11
N LEU A 189 -7.92 -13.11 -2.33
CA LEU A 189 -8.91 -13.85 -1.56
C LEU A 189 -9.18 -13.06 -0.28
N THR A 190 -10.43 -12.66 -0.07
CA THR A 190 -10.85 -11.94 1.14
C THR A 190 -11.83 -12.78 1.93
N GLY A 191 -11.96 -12.48 3.22
CA GLY A 191 -12.97 -13.10 4.04
C GLY A 191 -13.19 -12.45 5.39
N HIS A 192 -14.15 -13.02 6.11
CA HIS A 192 -14.55 -12.63 7.46
C HIS A 192 -14.48 -13.86 8.36
N CYS A 193 -13.86 -13.70 9.53
CA CYS A 193 -13.75 -14.73 10.55
C CYS A 193 -14.56 -14.33 11.78
N SER A 194 -15.46 -15.20 12.24
CA SER A 194 -16.24 -14.99 13.46
C SER A 194 -15.93 -16.06 14.51
N GLU A 195 -15.94 -15.66 15.77
CA GLU A 195 -15.95 -16.56 16.92
C GLU A 195 -17.38 -16.62 17.47
N LYS A 196 -17.87 -17.82 17.78
CA LYS A 196 -19.26 -17.98 18.26
C LYS A 196 -19.48 -17.20 19.56
N ASP A 197 -20.50 -16.36 19.59
CA ASP A 197 -20.92 -15.54 20.74
C ASP A 197 -19.85 -14.53 21.25
N HIS A 198 -18.79 -14.28 20.47
CA HIS A 198 -17.66 -13.42 20.84
C HIS A 198 -17.28 -12.46 19.71
N GLU A 199 -16.43 -11.48 20.02
CA GLU A 199 -15.80 -10.64 19.00
C GLU A 199 -14.94 -11.50 18.05
N PRO A 200 -14.70 -11.02 16.81
CA PRO A 200 -13.78 -11.70 15.89
C PRO A 200 -12.42 -12.00 16.54
N PRO A 201 -11.82 -13.17 16.26
CA PRO A 201 -10.59 -13.62 16.91
C PRO A 201 -9.38 -12.83 16.38
N ARG A 202 -9.16 -11.62 16.92
CA ARG A 202 -8.07 -10.72 16.49
C ARG A 202 -6.71 -11.39 16.62
N GLY A 203 -5.91 -11.32 15.56
CA GLY A 203 -4.56 -11.88 15.50
C GLY A 203 -4.54 -13.38 15.20
N LEU A 204 -5.69 -13.99 14.88
CA LEU A 204 -5.74 -15.38 14.44
C LEU A 204 -4.96 -15.51 13.15
N GLN A 205 -3.94 -16.38 13.19
CA GLN A 205 -3.07 -16.64 12.06
C GLN A 205 -3.67 -17.74 11.22
N MET A 206 -3.69 -17.50 9.91
CA MET A 206 -4.13 -18.49 8.93
C MET A 206 -3.08 -18.66 7.87
N ILE A 207 -3.00 -19.88 7.35
CA ILE A 207 -2.13 -20.21 6.21
C ILE A 207 -2.97 -20.83 5.10
N LEU A 208 -2.52 -20.59 3.88
CA LEU A 208 -3.12 -21.08 2.67
C LEU A 208 -2.03 -21.73 1.81
N GLY A 209 -2.36 -22.89 1.26
CA GLY A 209 -1.45 -23.60 0.39
C GLY A 209 -2.16 -24.57 -0.55
N THR A 210 -1.37 -25.37 -1.24
CA THR A 210 -1.83 -26.47 -2.07
C THR A 210 -1.68 -27.79 -1.33
N LYS A 211 -2.23 -28.88 -1.87
CA LYS A 211 -2.04 -30.23 -1.30
C LYS A 211 -0.55 -30.65 -1.25
N ARG A 212 0.28 -30.12 -2.15
CA ARG A 212 1.73 -30.42 -2.21
C ARG A 212 2.55 -29.55 -1.28
N ASN A 213 2.25 -28.25 -1.27
CA ASN A 213 2.84 -27.30 -0.34
C ASN A 213 1.73 -26.64 0.49
N PRO A 214 1.47 -27.14 1.72
CA PRO A 214 0.39 -26.65 2.59
C PRO A 214 0.56 -25.20 3.05
N HIS A 215 1.73 -24.60 2.85
CA HIS A 215 2.04 -23.25 3.30
C HIS A 215 2.71 -22.44 2.18
N LEU A 216 1.94 -21.54 1.58
CA LEU A 216 2.42 -20.63 0.53
C LEU A 216 2.20 -19.17 0.90
N VAL A 217 1.08 -18.87 1.56
CA VAL A 217 0.69 -17.53 1.97
C VAL A 217 0.07 -17.60 3.35
N ASP A 218 0.30 -16.56 4.15
CA ASP A 218 -0.24 -16.39 5.49
C ASP A 218 -0.93 -15.03 5.64
N THR A 219 -1.75 -14.90 6.68
CA THR A 219 -2.38 -13.63 7.06
C THR A 219 -2.83 -13.66 8.52
N LEU A 220 -3.20 -12.48 9.01
CA LEU A 220 -3.86 -12.26 10.29
C LEU A 220 -5.32 -11.85 10.10
N VAL A 221 -6.15 -12.22 11.07
CA VAL A 221 -7.52 -11.74 11.22
C VAL A 221 -7.53 -10.41 11.99
N MET A 222 -8.11 -9.37 11.40
CA MET A 222 -8.37 -8.08 12.04
C MET A 222 -9.52 -8.18 13.06
N ALA A 223 -9.57 -7.31 14.08
CA ALA A 223 -10.77 -7.21 14.90
C ALA A 223 -11.93 -6.57 14.12
N ASN A 224 -11.63 -5.60 13.25
CA ASN A 224 -12.65 -4.97 12.40
C ASN A 224 -13.27 -6.01 11.45
N LEU A 225 -14.53 -6.38 11.71
CA LEU A 225 -15.32 -7.32 10.90
C LEU A 225 -14.71 -8.72 10.73
N GLY A 226 -13.70 -9.09 11.53
CA GLY A 226 -12.95 -10.32 11.33
C GLY A 226 -12.25 -10.39 9.97
N TYR A 227 -11.92 -9.23 9.38
CA TYR A 227 -11.43 -9.17 8.01
C TYR A 227 -10.03 -9.79 7.87
N TRP A 228 -9.82 -10.50 6.77
CA TRP A 228 -8.52 -11.02 6.37
C TRP A 228 -8.42 -11.07 4.84
N GLN A 229 -7.20 -11.07 4.31
CA GLN A 229 -6.96 -11.24 2.88
C GLN A 229 -5.67 -12.03 2.60
N MET A 230 -5.62 -12.69 1.46
CA MET A 230 -4.44 -13.42 0.98
C MET A 230 -4.29 -13.28 -0.52
N LYS A 231 -3.05 -13.26 -1.00
CA LYS A 231 -2.75 -13.35 -2.44
C LYS A 231 -2.98 -14.78 -2.92
N VAL A 232 -3.69 -14.93 -4.04
CA VAL A 232 -4.00 -16.23 -4.65
C VAL A 232 -3.93 -16.17 -6.16
N SER A 233 -3.75 -17.33 -6.78
CA SER A 233 -3.91 -17.53 -8.22
C SER A 233 -5.12 -18.43 -8.49
N PRO A 234 -5.67 -18.47 -9.72
CA PRO A 234 -6.70 -19.44 -10.08
C PRO A 234 -6.26 -20.87 -9.76
N GLY A 235 -7.12 -21.64 -9.11
CA GLY A 235 -6.79 -22.98 -8.64
C GLY A 235 -7.51 -23.43 -7.37
N VAL A 236 -7.09 -24.59 -6.85
CA VAL A 236 -7.64 -25.18 -5.63
C VAL A 236 -6.62 -25.02 -4.49
N TRP A 237 -7.10 -24.41 -3.41
CA TRP A 237 -6.33 -24.05 -2.24
C TRP A 237 -6.93 -24.68 -0.98
N TYR A 238 -6.11 -24.82 0.05
CA TYR A 238 -6.47 -25.37 1.35
C TYR A 238 -6.10 -24.36 2.43
N LEU A 239 -7.12 -23.81 3.08
CA LEU A 239 -6.99 -22.86 4.19
C LEU A 239 -6.98 -23.63 5.51
N GLN A 240 -6.08 -23.28 6.40
CA GLN A 240 -5.98 -23.86 7.74
C GLN A 240 -5.46 -22.82 8.74
N LEU A 241 -5.65 -23.09 10.03
CA LEU A 241 -5.03 -22.27 11.08
C LEU A 241 -3.52 -22.49 11.06
N ALA A 242 -2.75 -21.42 11.27
CA ALA A 242 -1.29 -21.54 11.34
C ALA A 242 -0.89 -22.42 12.54
N PRO A 243 0.09 -23.32 12.38
CA PRO A 243 0.65 -24.10 13.48
C PRO A 243 1.12 -23.21 14.63
N GLY A 244 0.92 -23.67 15.87
CA GLY A 244 1.17 -22.91 17.08
C GLY A 244 -0.12 -22.37 17.69
N ARG A 245 -0.04 -21.23 18.39
CA ARG A 245 -1.11 -20.75 19.30
C ARG A 245 -2.49 -20.64 18.65
N SER A 246 -2.56 -20.24 17.38
CA SER A 246 -3.83 -20.20 16.63
C SER A 246 -4.47 -21.58 16.54
N SER A 247 -3.71 -22.58 16.07
CA SER A 247 -4.17 -23.97 16.01
C SER A 247 -4.31 -24.65 17.38
N ASP A 248 -3.57 -24.20 18.41
CA ASP A 248 -3.66 -24.76 19.77
C ASP A 248 -4.94 -24.33 20.48
N LEU A 249 -5.39 -23.09 20.23
CA LEU A 249 -6.57 -22.52 20.85
C LEU A 249 -7.85 -22.77 20.05
N TYR A 250 -7.78 -22.73 18.72
CA TYR A 250 -8.97 -22.72 17.87
C TYR A 250 -9.05 -23.93 16.93
N ILE A 251 -10.27 -24.21 16.47
CA ILE A 251 -10.57 -25.11 15.34
C ILE A 251 -11.55 -24.43 14.39
N LEU A 252 -11.45 -24.73 13.09
CA LEU A 252 -12.37 -24.20 12.09
C LEU A 252 -13.74 -24.89 12.22
N GLN A 253 -14.80 -24.11 12.06
CA GLN A 253 -16.18 -24.55 12.10
C GLN A 253 -16.90 -24.13 10.81
N ASP A 254 -17.53 -25.08 10.14
CA ASP A 254 -18.40 -24.84 8.98
C ASP A 254 -19.78 -25.47 9.25
N GLY A 255 -20.70 -24.65 9.77
CA GLY A 255 -21.98 -25.15 10.29
C GLY A 255 -21.79 -26.04 11.54
N PRO A 256 -22.44 -27.21 11.63
CA PRO A 256 -22.26 -28.14 12.74
C PRO A 256 -20.96 -28.95 12.65
N GLU A 257 -20.26 -28.94 11.51
CA GLU A 257 -19.06 -29.74 11.29
C GLU A 257 -17.79 -28.97 11.68
N MET A 258 -16.88 -29.68 12.36
CA MET A 258 -15.55 -29.18 12.70
C MET A 258 -14.53 -29.71 11.69
N HIS A 259 -13.73 -28.82 11.11
CA HIS A 259 -12.74 -29.17 10.11
C HIS A 259 -11.36 -28.66 10.52
N SER A 260 -10.31 -29.39 10.14
CA SER A 260 -8.93 -28.89 10.24
C SER A 260 -8.56 -27.99 9.06
N THR A 261 -9.15 -28.23 7.89
CA THR A 261 -8.83 -27.53 6.64
C THR A 261 -10.09 -27.21 5.85
N LYS A 262 -10.16 -26.02 5.25
CA LYS A 262 -11.24 -25.62 4.32
C LYS A 262 -10.71 -25.53 2.90
N ARG A 263 -11.36 -26.23 1.96
CA ARG A 263 -11.02 -26.18 0.53
C ARG A 263 -11.61 -24.93 -0.11
N ILE A 264 -10.77 -24.12 -0.74
CA ILE A 264 -11.15 -22.90 -1.45
C ILE A 264 -10.83 -23.08 -2.93
N THR A 265 -11.77 -22.75 -3.81
CA THR A 265 -11.56 -22.80 -5.27
C THR A 265 -11.66 -21.39 -5.83
N ILE A 266 -10.62 -20.99 -6.55
CA ILE A 266 -10.55 -19.70 -7.24
C ILE A 266 -10.77 -19.98 -8.72
N ASP A 267 -12.02 -19.85 -9.16
CA ASP A 267 -12.46 -20.05 -10.55
C ASP A 267 -12.95 -18.74 -11.21
N TYR A 268 -13.00 -17.62 -10.48
CA TYR A 268 -13.45 -16.32 -10.99
C TYR A 268 -12.52 -15.16 -10.67
N LEU A 269 -12.39 -14.25 -11.63
CA LEU A 269 -11.63 -13.01 -11.48
C LEU A 269 -12.31 -11.96 -10.58
N ARG A 270 -13.60 -12.10 -10.23
CA ARG A 270 -14.28 -11.13 -9.36
C ARG A 270 -14.02 -11.36 -7.88
N GLY A 271 -13.56 -12.56 -7.48
CA GLY A 271 -13.43 -12.95 -6.08
C GLY A 271 -14.80 -13.03 -5.37
N LYS A 272 -14.88 -13.82 -4.30
CA LYS A 272 -16.05 -13.84 -3.41
C LYS A 272 -15.54 -13.91 -1.97
N PRO A 273 -16.02 -13.04 -1.07
CA PRO A 273 -15.62 -13.11 0.34
C PRO A 273 -15.96 -14.47 0.95
N VAL A 274 -15.01 -15.03 1.70
CA VAL A 274 -15.17 -16.29 2.43
C VAL A 274 -15.57 -16.00 3.87
N HIS A 275 -16.66 -16.61 4.32
CA HIS A 275 -17.05 -16.59 5.73
C HIS A 275 -16.53 -17.83 6.45
N LEU A 276 -15.87 -17.62 7.59
CA LEU A 276 -15.27 -18.64 8.43
C LEU A 276 -15.79 -18.50 9.86
N GLY A 277 -16.25 -19.60 10.44
CA GLY A 277 -16.47 -19.70 11.88
C GLY A 277 -15.27 -20.36 12.53
N VAL A 278 -14.90 -19.92 13.73
CA VAL A 278 -13.98 -20.63 14.60
C VAL A 278 -14.56 -20.77 16.00
N VAL A 279 -14.10 -21.80 16.69
CA VAL A 279 -14.45 -22.07 18.08
C VAL A 279 -13.20 -22.47 18.84
N LYS A 280 -13.12 -22.04 20.10
CA LYS A 280 -12.04 -22.49 20.98
C LYS A 280 -12.17 -23.98 21.27
N LYS A 281 -11.03 -24.65 21.34
CA LYS A 281 -10.95 -26.06 21.75
C LYS A 281 -11.36 -26.20 23.22
N LYS A 282 -11.90 -27.37 23.55
CA LYS A 282 -12.35 -27.69 24.91
C LYS A 282 -11.21 -27.54 25.92
N GLY A 283 -11.44 -26.80 27.00
CA GLY A 283 -10.45 -26.50 28.05
C GLY A 283 -9.55 -25.29 27.76
N LYS A 284 -9.76 -24.60 26.63
CA LYS A 284 -9.01 -23.40 26.21
C LYS A 284 -9.89 -22.14 26.17
N GLU A 285 -11.13 -22.22 26.64
CA GLU A 285 -12.16 -21.18 26.51
C GLU A 285 -11.72 -19.84 27.14
N HIS A 286 -10.99 -19.90 28.25
CA HIS A 286 -10.51 -18.74 29.00
C HIS A 286 -9.14 -18.22 28.53
N GLU A 287 -8.45 -18.92 27.63
CA GLU A 287 -7.14 -18.49 27.14
C GLU A 287 -7.30 -17.40 26.06
N LYS A 288 -6.52 -16.32 26.18
CA LYS A 288 -6.48 -15.24 25.18
C LYS A 288 -5.49 -15.57 24.07
N LEU A 289 -5.84 -15.25 22.82
CA LEU A 289 -4.95 -15.48 21.69
C LEU A 289 -3.67 -14.63 21.79
N LEU A 290 -3.81 -13.34 22.09
CA LEU A 290 -2.70 -12.43 22.34
C LEU A 290 -2.39 -12.39 23.84
N ILE A 291 -1.14 -12.69 24.20
CA ILE A 291 -0.68 -12.68 25.60
C ILE A 291 -0.10 -11.29 25.91
N PRO A 292 -0.53 -10.62 26.99
CA PRO A 292 0.08 -9.38 27.44
C PRO A 292 1.54 -9.59 27.86
N SER A 293 2.44 -8.70 27.46
CA SER A 293 3.85 -8.73 27.87
C SER A 293 4.09 -8.31 29.32
N ASP A 294 3.09 -7.74 29.99
CA ASP A 294 3.24 -6.96 31.22
C ASP A 294 3.00 -7.82 32.48
N ASP A 295 3.94 -8.71 32.81
CA ASP A 295 4.20 -9.04 34.22
C ASP A 295 5.39 -8.19 34.67
N ASP A 296 5.09 -7.13 35.43
CA ASP A 296 6.04 -6.13 35.94
C ASP A 296 7.22 -6.74 36.71
N ASP A 297 8.40 -6.18 36.43
CA ASP A 297 9.75 -6.53 36.88
C ASP A 297 10.01 -6.25 38.37
N SER A 298 9.28 -6.90 39.30
CA SER A 298 9.53 -6.70 40.74
C SER A 298 9.50 -7.93 41.67
N SER A 299 9.33 -9.16 41.17
CA SER A 299 9.38 -10.35 42.06
C SER A 299 9.92 -11.66 41.46
N ARG A 300 10.79 -11.60 40.45
CA ARG A 300 11.48 -12.80 39.90
C ARG A 300 13.01 -12.72 39.99
N LYS A 301 13.55 -12.50 41.18
CA LYS A 301 14.97 -12.80 41.49
C LYS A 301 15.04 -13.88 42.57
N GLN A 302 14.80 -15.15 42.18
CA GLN A 302 15.56 -16.33 42.65
C GLN A 302 14.92 -17.68 42.30
N VAL A 303 13.67 -17.73 41.80
CA VAL A 303 13.03 -19.01 41.43
C VAL A 303 12.83 -19.15 39.90
N GLY A 304 13.07 -18.08 39.14
CA GLY A 304 12.92 -18.04 37.67
C GLY A 304 14.08 -18.62 36.86
N PHE A 305 15.20 -19.03 37.48
CA PHE A 305 16.38 -19.45 36.71
C PHE A 305 16.32 -20.92 36.22
N LEU A 306 15.42 -21.76 36.77
CA LEU A 306 15.38 -23.20 36.47
C LEU A 306 14.24 -23.62 35.52
N TYR A 307 13.23 -22.77 35.30
CA TYR A 307 12.11 -23.04 34.36
C TYR A 307 12.19 -22.23 33.06
N LEU A 308 13.24 -21.44 32.86
CA LEU A 308 13.43 -20.58 31.68
C LEU A 308 14.31 -21.21 30.57
N PHE A 309 14.83 -22.42 30.78
CA PHE A 309 15.60 -23.18 29.77
C PHE A 309 14.88 -24.43 29.25
N GLY A 310 13.55 -24.50 29.38
CA GLY A 310 12.73 -25.52 28.72
C GLY A 310 11.91 -24.90 27.58
N ASP A 311 12.22 -25.27 26.34
CA ASP A 311 11.40 -25.08 25.12
C ASP A 311 11.31 -23.71 24.42
N GLN A 312 12.23 -22.77 24.70
CA GLN A 312 12.28 -21.51 23.92
C GLN A 312 12.91 -21.65 22.51
N GLU A 313 13.58 -22.77 22.20
CA GLU A 313 14.09 -23.02 20.85
C GLU A 313 12.98 -23.34 19.83
N SER A 314 11.83 -23.88 20.26
CA SER A 314 10.76 -24.30 19.34
C SER A 314 9.94 -23.13 18.78
N TRP A 315 9.68 -22.09 19.59
CA TRP A 315 8.88 -20.93 19.15
C TRP A 315 9.66 -20.03 18.18
N ASN A 316 10.92 -19.71 18.50
CA ASN A 316 11.75 -18.85 17.66
C ASN A 316 12.23 -19.56 16.38
N SER A 317 12.57 -20.86 16.44
CA SER A 317 13.05 -21.57 15.24
C SER A 317 11.92 -21.85 14.23
N ASN A 318 10.70 -22.13 14.69
CA ASN A 318 9.56 -22.35 13.80
C ASN A 318 9.05 -21.03 13.18
N LEU A 319 9.08 -19.93 13.93
CA LEU A 319 8.65 -18.60 13.44
C LEU A 319 9.69 -17.95 12.50
N LEU A 320 11.01 -18.15 12.73
CA LEU A 320 12.07 -17.70 11.83
C LEU A 320 12.16 -18.55 10.55
N LYS A 321 11.89 -19.86 10.62
CA LYS A 321 11.66 -20.69 9.42
C LYS A 321 10.40 -20.27 8.66
N TRP A 322 9.37 -19.82 9.38
CA TRP A 322 8.09 -19.39 8.80
C TRP A 322 8.21 -18.07 8.01
N ALA A 323 8.99 -17.11 8.50
CA ALA A 323 9.20 -15.82 7.81
C ALA A 323 10.20 -15.87 6.63
N SER A 324 11.13 -16.83 6.60
CA SER A 324 12.16 -16.93 5.53
C SER A 324 11.68 -17.61 4.24
N SER A 325 10.49 -18.21 4.25
CA SER A 325 9.94 -18.96 3.10
C SER A 325 8.93 -18.19 2.25
N ILE A 326 8.61 -16.94 2.59
CA ILE A 326 7.45 -16.23 2.07
C ILE A 326 7.90 -14.88 1.50
N ILE A 327 7.48 -14.61 0.25
CA ILE A 327 7.63 -13.38 -0.54
C ILE A 327 8.75 -13.42 -1.58
N GLY A 328 8.44 -14.10 -2.69
CA GLY A 328 9.14 -14.00 -3.97
C GLY A 328 8.32 -14.68 -5.07
N GLY A 329 7.63 -13.90 -5.89
CA GLY A 329 6.82 -14.38 -7.01
C GLY A 329 7.51 -14.15 -8.36
N ASN A 330 7.89 -15.27 -8.99
CA ASN A 330 8.23 -15.54 -10.40
C ASN A 330 9.19 -14.63 -11.20
N GLY A 331 10.45 -15.08 -11.26
CA GLY A 331 11.28 -15.10 -12.47
C GLY A 331 11.69 -16.56 -12.78
N HIS A 332 11.78 -16.91 -14.06
CA HIS A 332 11.91 -18.26 -14.66
C HIS A 332 12.65 -19.38 -13.90
N THR A 333 12.06 -20.58 -13.99
CA THR A 333 12.67 -21.89 -13.75
C THR A 333 13.99 -22.10 -14.52
N LYS A 334 15.12 -22.10 -13.80
CA LYS A 334 16.32 -22.89 -14.16
C LYS A 334 16.88 -23.54 -12.90
N ASN A 335 17.22 -24.82 -13.02
CA ASN A 335 17.93 -25.60 -12.00
C ASN A 335 19.13 -24.80 -11.45
N GLY A 336 19.08 -24.48 -10.16
CA GLY A 336 20.18 -23.85 -9.44
C GLY A 336 20.02 -24.21 -7.97
N GLY A 337 21.04 -24.81 -7.38
CA GLY A 337 21.07 -25.13 -5.97
C GLY A 337 20.79 -23.89 -5.13
N SER A 338 20.28 -24.12 -3.93
CA SER A 338 20.26 -23.18 -2.82
C SER A 338 21.55 -22.34 -2.79
N THR A 339 21.55 -21.19 -3.46
CA THR A 339 22.38 -20.07 -3.05
C THR A 339 21.71 -19.54 -1.80
N LYS A 340 22.09 -20.15 -0.67
CA LYS A 340 22.49 -19.32 0.45
C LYS A 340 23.30 -18.19 -0.17
N VAL A 341 22.75 -16.98 -0.19
CA VAL A 341 23.62 -15.82 -0.14
C VAL A 341 24.37 -16.08 1.15
N ASP A 342 25.61 -16.54 1.04
CA ASP A 342 26.51 -16.58 2.18
C ASP A 342 26.33 -15.25 2.86
N ASN A 343 25.98 -15.26 4.14
CA ASN A 343 25.90 -14.06 4.95
C ASN A 343 27.22 -13.33 4.73
N VAL A 344 27.22 -12.36 3.83
CA VAL A 344 28.17 -11.26 3.85
C VAL A 344 27.70 -10.42 5.03
N SER A 345 27.85 -10.99 6.24
CA SER A 345 27.85 -10.23 7.47
C SER A 345 29.02 -9.28 7.28
N ASN A 346 28.71 -8.07 6.81
CA ASN A 346 29.64 -6.98 6.49
C ASN A 346 30.35 -6.46 7.76
N GLY A 347 30.85 -7.34 8.62
CA GLY A 347 31.33 -7.04 9.97
C GLY A 347 30.25 -6.52 10.94
N ARG A 348 29.01 -6.28 10.47
CA ARG A 348 27.90 -5.74 11.26
C ARG A 348 27.43 -6.74 12.32
N LYS A 349 27.26 -6.28 13.57
CA LYS A 349 26.95 -7.11 14.74
C LYS A 349 25.79 -6.52 15.54
N GLY A 350 25.03 -7.37 16.20
CA GLY A 350 23.92 -6.99 17.07
C GLY A 350 22.54 -7.34 16.50
N LYS A 351 21.47 -6.94 17.21
CA LYS A 351 20.08 -7.21 16.80
C LYS A 351 19.75 -6.40 15.54
N THR A 352 19.14 -7.04 14.54
CA THR A 352 18.72 -6.36 13.31
C THR A 352 17.76 -5.20 13.58
N ILE A 353 18.02 -4.05 12.96
CA ILE A 353 17.15 -2.87 12.98
C ILE A 353 16.19 -2.98 11.81
N ASN A 354 14.89 -2.85 12.07
CA ASN A 354 13.86 -2.90 11.03
C ASN A 354 13.35 -1.49 10.75
N ILE A 355 13.55 -1.03 9.52
CA ILE A 355 13.12 0.30 9.06
C ILE A 355 12.12 0.11 7.91
N PHE A 356 10.98 0.79 7.98
CA PHE A 356 10.04 0.82 6.86
C PHE A 356 9.93 2.22 6.27
N SER A 357 9.73 2.28 4.96
CA SER A 357 9.58 3.53 4.24
C SER A 357 8.71 3.35 2.99
N ILE A 358 8.33 4.46 2.38
CA ILE A 358 7.53 4.52 1.16
C ILE A 358 7.98 5.70 0.32
N ALA A 359 8.09 5.50 -0.99
CA ALA A 359 8.33 6.54 -1.97
C ALA A 359 7.30 6.41 -3.10
N SER A 360 7.00 7.54 -3.75
CA SER A 360 6.13 7.61 -4.92
C SER A 360 6.71 8.66 -5.87
N GLY A 361 7.10 8.23 -7.05
CA GLY A 361 7.80 9.03 -8.04
C GLY A 361 9.33 9.01 -7.89
N HIS A 362 10.02 9.30 -8.99
CA HIS A 362 11.47 9.09 -9.12
C HIS A 362 12.28 9.97 -8.15
N LEU A 363 11.83 11.21 -7.92
CA LEU A 363 12.47 12.12 -6.98
C LEU A 363 12.50 11.55 -5.55
N TYR A 364 11.37 11.04 -5.07
CA TYR A 364 11.31 10.45 -3.73
C TYR A 364 12.06 9.12 -3.65
N GLU A 365 12.15 8.36 -4.74
CA GLU A 365 12.99 7.17 -4.82
C GLU A 365 14.49 7.49 -4.77
N ARG A 366 14.92 8.61 -5.34
CA ARG A 366 16.28 9.14 -5.18
C ARG A 366 16.55 9.51 -3.73
N PHE A 367 15.65 10.27 -3.10
CA PHE A 367 15.76 10.57 -1.67
C PHE A 367 15.79 9.28 -0.83
N LEU A 368 14.97 8.28 -1.16
CA LEU A 368 14.94 7.00 -0.46
C LEU A 368 16.29 6.26 -0.50
N LYS A 369 16.97 6.27 -1.66
CA LYS A 369 18.34 5.72 -1.77
C LYS A 369 19.32 6.46 -0.87
N ILE A 370 19.23 7.79 -0.80
CA ILE A 370 20.07 8.63 0.07
C ILE A 370 19.77 8.33 1.56
N MET A 371 18.50 8.17 1.94
CA MET A 371 18.09 7.78 3.28
C MET A 371 18.72 6.45 3.68
N ILE A 372 18.64 5.43 2.81
CA ILE A 372 19.28 4.12 3.01
C ILE A 372 20.79 4.29 3.26
N LEU A 373 21.50 5.02 2.39
CA LEU A 373 22.95 5.25 2.55
C LEU A 373 23.27 5.97 3.86
N SER A 374 22.48 6.97 4.24
CA SER A 374 22.68 7.73 5.48
C SER A 374 22.52 6.85 6.73
N VAL A 375 21.53 5.94 6.74
CA VAL A 375 21.37 4.96 7.83
C VAL A 375 22.58 4.03 7.89
N LEU A 376 22.95 3.44 6.76
CA LEU A 376 23.98 2.40 6.69
C LEU A 376 25.38 2.89 7.02
N LYS A 377 25.68 4.17 6.78
CA LYS A 377 26.94 4.81 7.17
C LYS A 377 27.01 5.15 8.66
N ASN A 378 25.86 5.28 9.33
CA ASN A 378 25.76 5.67 10.74
C ASN A 378 25.44 4.51 11.70
N THR A 379 25.28 3.27 11.20
CA THR A 379 25.05 2.09 12.06
C THR A 379 25.98 0.92 11.73
N GLN A 380 26.39 0.23 12.80
CA GLN A 380 27.17 -1.02 12.72
C GLN A 380 26.30 -2.26 12.93
N ARG A 381 25.00 -2.09 13.14
CA ARG A 381 24.05 -3.21 13.28
C ARG A 381 23.52 -3.64 11.91
N PRO A 382 23.15 -4.92 11.73
CA PRO A 382 22.41 -5.35 10.56
C PRO A 382 21.11 -4.55 10.43
N VAL A 383 20.76 -4.15 9.20
CA VAL A 383 19.53 -3.40 8.91
C VAL A 383 18.70 -4.17 7.90
N LYS A 384 17.40 -4.25 8.16
CA LYS A 384 16.40 -4.74 7.22
C LYS A 384 15.42 -3.63 6.85
N PHE A 385 15.32 -3.31 5.56
CA PHE A 385 14.39 -2.32 5.04
C PHE A 385 13.10 -2.95 4.53
N TRP A 386 11.97 -2.32 4.82
CA TRP A 386 10.65 -2.76 4.41
C TRP A 386 10.01 -1.69 3.54
N PHE A 387 9.60 -2.02 2.32
CA PHE A 387 9.00 -1.06 1.40
C PHE A 387 7.62 -1.50 0.92
N ILE A 388 6.74 -0.53 0.68
CA ILE A 388 5.42 -0.81 0.12
C ILE A 388 5.53 -0.94 -1.40
N LYS A 389 5.41 -2.18 -1.88
CA LYS A 389 5.69 -2.59 -3.27
C LYS A 389 4.95 -1.76 -4.33
N ASN A 390 3.68 -1.43 -4.09
CA ASN A 390 2.77 -0.89 -5.12
C ASN A 390 3.10 0.54 -5.58
N TYR A 391 3.90 1.27 -4.80
CA TYR A 391 4.21 2.68 -5.08
C TYR A 391 5.60 2.90 -5.66
N LEU A 392 6.43 1.85 -5.63
CA LEU A 392 7.77 1.87 -6.21
C LEU A 392 7.71 1.64 -7.73
N SER A 393 8.53 2.38 -8.45
CA SER A 393 8.77 2.23 -9.88
C SER A 393 9.43 0.88 -10.18
N PRO A 394 9.25 0.34 -11.40
CA PRO A 394 10.00 -0.83 -11.85
C PRO A 394 11.51 -0.62 -11.74
N GLN A 395 12.00 0.57 -12.12
CA GLN A 395 13.42 0.93 -12.04
C GLN A 395 13.98 0.80 -10.62
N PHE A 396 13.28 1.29 -9.60
CA PHE A 396 13.72 1.14 -8.21
C PHE A 396 13.73 -0.33 -7.77
N LYS A 397 12.71 -1.11 -8.15
CA LYS A 397 12.62 -2.55 -7.86
C LYS A 397 13.77 -3.35 -8.50
N ASP A 398 14.27 -2.91 -9.65
CA ASP A 398 15.42 -3.53 -10.32
C ASP A 398 16.76 -3.13 -9.68
N VAL A 399 16.88 -1.91 -9.12
CA VAL A 399 18.13 -1.41 -8.52
C VAL A 399 18.33 -1.88 -7.06
N ILE A 400 17.27 -1.96 -6.26
CA ILE A 400 17.36 -2.28 -4.83
C ILE A 400 18.04 -3.63 -4.49
N PRO A 401 17.91 -4.73 -5.28
CA PRO A 401 18.60 -5.99 -4.98
C PRO A 401 20.12 -5.84 -5.08
N HIS A 402 20.60 -5.10 -6.09
CA HIS A 402 22.02 -4.81 -6.24
C HIS A 402 22.54 -3.91 -5.12
N MET A 403 21.73 -2.91 -4.72
CA MET A 403 22.06 -2.02 -3.62
C MET A 403 22.17 -2.80 -2.29
N ALA A 404 21.26 -3.73 -2.05
CA ALA A 404 21.27 -4.62 -0.88
C ALA A 404 22.54 -5.46 -0.82
N GLN A 405 22.99 -5.99 -1.96
CA GLN A 405 24.22 -6.77 -2.07
C GLN A 405 25.48 -5.92 -1.83
N GLU A 406 25.57 -4.74 -2.46
CA GLU A 406 26.74 -3.85 -2.34
C GLU A 406 26.90 -3.29 -0.92
N TYR A 407 25.82 -2.78 -0.34
CA TYR A 407 25.86 -2.10 0.97
C TYR A 407 25.55 -3.03 2.14
N GLY A 408 25.26 -4.31 1.89
CA GLY A 408 25.08 -5.37 2.88
C GLY A 408 23.89 -5.16 3.83
N PHE A 409 22.69 -5.00 3.28
CA PHE A 409 21.43 -4.93 4.04
C PHE A 409 20.40 -5.92 3.50
N GLU A 410 19.42 -6.26 4.32
CA GLU A 410 18.28 -7.06 3.88
C GLU A 410 17.12 -6.14 3.50
N TYR A 411 16.26 -6.57 2.58
CA TYR A 411 15.03 -5.84 2.29
C TYR A 411 13.86 -6.77 2.00
N GLU A 412 12.65 -6.24 2.14
CA GLU A 412 11.43 -6.96 1.80
C GLU A 412 10.37 -6.01 1.24
N LEU A 413 9.69 -6.44 0.17
CA LEU A 413 8.63 -5.70 -0.48
C LEU A 413 7.27 -6.21 0.02
N VAL A 414 6.63 -5.42 0.88
CA VAL A 414 5.33 -5.77 1.48
C VAL A 414 4.20 -5.07 0.74
N THR A 415 3.01 -5.67 0.78
CA THR A 415 1.81 -5.08 0.19
C THR A 415 0.57 -5.64 0.86
N TYR A 416 -0.43 -4.79 1.00
CA TYR A 416 -1.74 -5.14 1.54
C TYR A 416 -2.78 -4.41 0.71
N LYS A 417 -3.85 -5.07 0.26
CA LYS A 417 -4.86 -4.37 -0.53
C LYS A 417 -5.79 -3.59 0.39
N TRP A 418 -6.22 -2.41 -0.05
CA TRP A 418 -7.22 -1.61 0.66
C TRP A 418 -8.51 -2.42 0.88
N PRO A 419 -8.97 -2.64 2.12
CA PRO A 419 -10.19 -3.40 2.40
C PRO A 419 -11.44 -2.72 1.84
N SER A 420 -12.37 -3.50 1.28
CA SER A 420 -13.58 -2.97 0.63
C SER A 420 -14.56 -2.27 1.59
N TRP A 421 -14.51 -2.61 2.87
CA TRP A 421 -15.34 -2.00 3.91
C TRP A 421 -14.80 -0.66 4.43
N LEU A 422 -13.52 -0.36 4.16
CA LEU A 422 -12.86 0.84 4.66
C LEU A 422 -12.97 1.95 3.61
N HIS A 423 -13.42 3.15 4.00
CA HIS A 423 -13.64 4.27 3.10
C HIS A 423 -12.36 4.61 2.30
N LYS A 424 -12.43 4.49 0.97
CA LYS A 424 -11.26 4.61 0.09
C LYS A 424 -10.97 6.08 -0.27
N GLN A 425 -9.70 6.47 -0.21
CA GLN A 425 -9.25 7.78 -0.70
C GLN A 425 -9.14 7.80 -2.24
N LYS A 426 -9.43 8.96 -2.84
CA LYS A 426 -9.31 9.17 -4.30
C LYS A 426 -7.92 9.63 -4.71
N GLU A 427 -7.33 10.53 -3.94
CA GLU A 427 -6.01 11.11 -4.22
C GLU A 427 -4.89 10.15 -3.80
N LYS A 428 -3.92 9.92 -4.69
CA LYS A 428 -2.82 8.97 -4.47
C LYS A 428 -2.03 9.30 -3.20
N GLN A 429 -1.75 10.59 -2.97
CA GLN A 429 -1.03 11.07 -1.79
C GLN A 429 -1.74 10.68 -0.48
N ARG A 430 -3.07 10.88 -0.40
CA ARG A 430 -3.85 10.49 0.79
C ARG A 430 -3.88 8.98 0.99
N ILE A 431 -3.88 8.20 -0.09
CA ILE A 431 -3.74 6.74 -0.01
C ILE A 431 -2.37 6.39 0.60
N ILE A 432 -1.27 6.98 0.11
CA ILE A 432 0.10 6.75 0.63
C ILE A 432 0.18 7.07 2.12
N TRP A 433 -0.33 8.23 2.55
CA TRP A 433 -0.41 8.61 3.96
C TRP A 433 -1.17 7.59 4.82
N ALA A 434 -2.30 7.10 4.32
CA ALA A 434 -3.07 6.07 5.01
C ALA A 434 -2.25 4.78 5.19
N TYR A 435 -1.49 4.35 4.17
CA TYR A 435 -0.67 3.14 4.26
C TYR A 435 0.47 3.25 5.27
N LYS A 436 0.97 4.46 5.55
CA LYS A 436 1.96 4.67 6.61
C LYS A 436 1.43 4.24 7.99
N ILE A 437 0.12 4.31 8.24
CA ILE A 437 -0.43 4.17 9.60
C ILE A 437 -1.51 3.09 9.77
N LEU A 438 -2.41 2.91 8.80
CA LEU A 438 -3.64 2.10 9.00
C LEU A 438 -3.42 0.59 9.00
N PHE A 439 -2.31 0.10 8.45
CA PHE A 439 -2.11 -1.34 8.19
C PHE A 439 -0.87 -1.93 8.88
N LEU A 440 -0.27 -1.20 9.83
CA LEU A 440 0.98 -1.60 10.49
C LEU A 440 0.89 -2.93 11.23
N ASP A 441 -0.28 -3.30 11.74
CA ASP A 441 -0.53 -4.56 12.42
C ASP A 441 -0.53 -5.78 11.49
N VAL A 442 -0.95 -5.59 10.23
CA VAL A 442 -1.23 -6.66 9.26
C VAL A 442 -0.27 -6.72 8.07
N ILE A 443 0.42 -5.62 7.74
CA ILE A 443 1.33 -5.58 6.59
C ILE A 443 2.66 -6.28 6.87
N PHE A 444 3.03 -6.38 8.15
CA PHE A 444 4.25 -7.05 8.60
C PHE A 444 3.95 -8.42 9.21
N PRO A 445 4.87 -9.39 9.08
CA PRO A 445 4.73 -10.69 9.72
C PRO A 445 4.71 -10.54 11.25
N LEU A 446 4.11 -11.51 11.95
CA LEU A 446 4.04 -11.48 13.42
C LEU A 446 5.40 -11.62 14.11
N SER A 447 6.37 -12.25 13.44
CA SER A 447 7.75 -12.35 13.92
C SER A 447 8.42 -10.99 14.05
N LEU A 448 7.91 -9.98 13.36
CA LEU A 448 8.42 -8.62 13.49
C LEU A 448 7.84 -7.98 14.76
N GLU A 449 8.73 -7.76 15.73
CA GLU A 449 8.40 -7.21 17.05
C GLU A 449 8.30 -5.69 17.05
N LYS A 450 9.17 -5.02 16.28
CA LYS A 450 9.31 -3.56 16.28
C LYS A 450 9.79 -3.08 14.91
N VAL A 451 9.31 -1.92 14.49
CA VAL A 451 9.72 -1.27 13.24
C VAL A 451 9.81 0.24 13.43
N ILE A 452 10.69 0.90 12.68
CA ILE A 452 10.83 2.36 12.65
C ILE A 452 10.39 2.85 11.28
N PHE A 453 9.49 3.83 11.23
CA PHE A 453 9.21 4.56 10.01
C PHE A 453 10.24 5.68 9.82
N VAL A 454 10.78 5.80 8.62
CA VAL A 454 11.61 6.93 8.20
C VAL A 454 11.10 7.44 6.85
N ASP A 455 10.69 8.70 6.79
CA ASP A 455 10.30 9.33 5.52
C ASP A 455 11.48 9.34 4.52
N ALA A 456 11.15 9.23 3.23
CA ALA A 456 12.15 9.02 2.18
C ALA A 456 13.15 10.18 2.06
N ASP A 457 12.74 11.40 2.36
CA ASP A 457 13.55 12.63 2.31
C ASP A 457 14.28 12.95 3.62
N GLN A 458 14.35 12.01 4.57
CA GLN A 458 15.15 12.17 5.78
C GLN A 458 16.63 11.79 5.58
N ILE A 459 17.49 12.53 6.28
CA ILE A 459 18.91 12.22 6.42
C ILE A 459 19.18 11.82 7.87
N VAL A 460 19.76 10.64 8.07
CA VAL A 460 20.09 10.09 9.39
C VAL A 460 21.58 10.30 9.70
N ARG A 461 21.87 10.85 10.89
CA ARG A 461 23.21 11.18 11.39
C ARG A 461 23.61 10.41 12.66
N ALA A 462 22.70 9.63 13.24
CA ALA A 462 22.92 8.87 14.45
C ALA A 462 22.69 7.37 14.22
N ASP A 463 23.16 6.54 15.15
CA ASP A 463 22.88 5.11 15.10
C ASP A 463 21.39 4.86 15.40
N MET A 464 20.66 4.38 14.40
CA MET A 464 19.23 4.00 14.52
C MET A 464 18.99 2.91 15.57
N GLY A 465 20.03 2.19 15.98
CA GLY A 465 19.98 1.25 17.10
C GLY A 465 19.52 1.91 18.40
N GLU A 466 19.91 3.16 18.65
CA GLU A 466 19.47 3.91 19.84
C GLU A 466 17.95 4.11 19.88
N LEU A 467 17.36 4.43 18.73
CA LEU A 467 15.91 4.60 18.60
C LEU A 467 15.18 3.25 18.66
N TYR A 468 15.75 2.23 18.05
CA TYR A 468 15.19 0.88 18.02
C TYR A 468 15.10 0.26 19.42
N ASP A 469 16.11 0.48 20.25
CA ASP A 469 16.17 -0.08 21.61
C ASP A 469 15.45 0.81 22.65
N MET A 470 14.94 1.97 22.24
CA MET A 470 14.25 2.90 23.14
C MET A 470 13.01 2.26 23.78
N ASN A 471 12.90 2.42 25.11
CA ASN A 471 11.75 1.98 25.88
C ASN A 471 10.60 2.99 25.75
N LEU A 472 9.52 2.58 25.08
CA LEU A 472 8.32 3.40 24.86
C LEU A 472 7.37 3.46 26.08
N LYS A 473 7.77 2.87 27.21
CA LYS A 473 7.02 2.84 28.48
C LYS A 473 5.62 2.25 28.30
N GLY A 474 5.55 1.08 27.66
CA GLY A 474 4.30 0.34 27.40
C GLY A 474 3.38 0.97 26.34
N ARG A 475 3.82 2.01 25.62
CA ARG A 475 3.04 2.65 24.55
C ARG A 475 3.35 2.00 23.20
N PRO A 476 2.34 1.78 22.33
CA PRO A 476 2.52 1.12 21.04
C PRO A 476 3.24 1.99 20.00
N LEU A 477 3.23 3.32 20.16
CA LEU A 477 3.78 4.28 19.22
C LEU A 477 4.75 5.24 19.92
N GLY A 478 5.83 5.62 19.23
CA GLY A 478 6.75 6.67 19.66
C GLY A 478 6.98 7.68 18.54
N TYR A 479 6.63 8.95 18.74
CA TYR A 479 6.75 10.00 17.72
C TYR A 479 7.51 11.21 18.26
N THR A 480 8.15 11.98 17.38
CA THR A 480 8.79 13.24 17.77
C THR A 480 7.80 14.40 17.74
N PRO A 481 7.70 15.22 18.80
CA PRO A 481 6.84 16.41 18.81
C PRO A 481 7.39 17.50 17.87
N PHE A 482 6.52 18.42 17.46
CA PHE A 482 6.94 19.63 16.75
C PHE A 482 7.93 20.47 17.57
N CYS A 483 8.99 20.95 16.89
CA CYS A 483 9.89 21.96 17.45
C CYS A 483 9.10 23.23 17.81
N ASP A 484 9.48 23.85 18.93
CA ASP A 484 8.85 25.07 19.40
C ASP A 484 9.80 26.26 19.54
N ASN A 485 11.04 26.12 19.09
CA ASN A 485 12.12 27.09 19.32
C ASN A 485 12.30 28.13 18.20
N ASN A 486 11.76 27.93 16.99
CA ASN A 486 11.79 28.97 15.94
C ASN A 486 10.59 29.92 16.05
N ARG A 487 10.81 31.14 16.57
CA ARG A 487 9.74 32.13 16.81
C ARG A 487 9.13 32.68 15.52
N ASP A 488 9.87 32.72 14.42
CA ASP A 488 9.38 33.25 13.14
C ASP A 488 8.20 32.43 12.60
N MET A 489 8.07 31.18 13.04
CA MET A 489 6.99 30.29 12.65
C MET A 489 5.79 30.29 13.60
N ASP A 490 5.76 31.11 14.66
CA ASP A 490 4.70 31.07 15.67
C ASP A 490 3.29 31.26 15.08
N GLY A 491 3.16 32.10 14.04
CA GLY A 491 1.89 32.31 13.33
C GLY A 491 1.36 31.09 12.57
N PHE A 492 2.23 30.13 12.21
CA PHE A 492 1.86 28.91 11.48
C PHE A 492 1.59 27.72 12.40
N ARG A 493 1.76 27.86 13.73
CA ARG A 493 1.56 26.79 14.72
C ARG A 493 0.10 26.55 15.02
N PHE A 494 -0.63 26.05 14.02
CA PHE A 494 -2.08 25.82 14.10
C PHE A 494 -2.48 24.89 15.27
N TRP A 495 -1.61 23.98 15.69
CA TRP A 495 -1.87 23.06 16.81
C TRP A 495 -1.89 23.73 18.19
N LYS A 496 -1.40 24.97 18.31
CA LYS A 496 -1.44 25.75 19.57
C LYS A 496 -2.72 26.57 19.72
N GLN A 497 -3.65 26.50 18.77
CA GLN A 497 -4.90 27.26 18.77
C GLN A 497 -6.10 26.41 18.30
N GLY A 498 -7.31 26.93 18.48
CA GLY A 498 -8.55 26.32 18.00
C GLY A 498 -8.74 24.86 18.43
N PHE A 499 -9.27 24.07 17.50
CA PHE A 499 -9.63 22.67 17.70
C PHE A 499 -8.50 21.82 18.30
N TRP A 500 -7.30 21.88 17.72
CA TRP A 500 -6.18 21.04 18.17
C TRP A 500 -5.76 21.35 19.60
N LYS A 501 -5.69 22.63 20.00
CA LYS A 501 -5.36 23.00 21.38
C LYS A 501 -6.36 22.41 22.38
N GLU A 502 -7.65 22.53 22.08
CA GLU A 502 -8.74 22.06 22.93
C GLU A 502 -8.79 20.53 23.00
N HIS A 503 -8.64 19.86 21.85
CA HIS A 503 -8.65 18.39 21.75
C HIS A 503 -7.45 17.77 22.45
N LEU A 504 -6.25 18.33 22.28
CA LEU A 504 -5.00 17.77 22.81
C LEU A 504 -4.88 17.87 24.33
N ARG A 505 -5.57 18.83 24.98
CA ARG A 505 -5.59 19.01 26.45
C ARG A 505 -4.20 19.01 27.09
N GLY A 506 -3.27 19.76 26.49
CA GLY A 506 -1.89 19.89 26.96
C GLY A 506 -0.93 18.79 26.46
N ARG A 507 -1.41 17.80 25.70
CA ARG A 507 -0.53 16.85 25.02
C ARG A 507 0.12 17.50 23.79
N PRO A 508 1.35 17.09 23.43
CA PRO A 508 2.02 17.62 22.25
C PRO A 508 1.34 17.16 20.96
N TYR A 509 1.58 17.92 19.90
CA TYR A 509 1.26 17.56 18.53
C TYR A 509 2.53 17.00 17.87
N HIS A 510 2.45 15.79 17.33
CA HIS A 510 3.57 15.00 16.83
C HIS A 510 3.67 15.00 15.31
N ILE A 511 4.88 14.73 14.79
CA ILE A 511 5.21 14.71 13.35
C ILE A 511 5.30 13.28 12.83
N SER A 512 4.71 12.98 11.67
CA SER A 512 4.69 11.63 11.06
C SER A 512 5.92 11.25 10.24
N ALA A 513 6.95 12.11 10.19
CA ALA A 513 8.14 11.87 9.38
C ALA A 513 9.09 10.80 9.96
N LEU A 514 9.13 10.66 11.30
CA LEU A 514 9.90 9.64 12.01
C LEU A 514 9.09 9.14 13.20
N TYR A 515 8.88 7.82 13.28
CA TYR A 515 8.26 7.21 14.45
C TYR A 515 8.61 5.73 14.62
N VAL A 516 8.47 5.25 15.85
CA VAL A 516 8.70 3.85 16.25
C VAL A 516 7.35 3.20 16.51
N VAL A 517 7.20 1.96 16.05
CA VAL A 517 6.03 1.13 16.34
C VAL A 517 6.50 -0.12 17.05
N ASP A 518 6.07 -0.29 18.29
CA ASP A 518 6.15 -1.56 19.01
C ASP A 518 5.00 -2.43 18.51
N LEU A 519 5.27 -3.32 17.54
CA LEU A 519 4.24 -4.10 16.87
C LEU A 519 3.59 -5.13 17.80
N ILE A 520 4.31 -5.60 18.82
CA ILE A 520 3.74 -6.46 19.85
C ILE A 520 2.65 -5.67 20.58
N LYS A 521 2.99 -4.51 21.14
CA LYS A 521 2.03 -3.71 21.90
C LYS A 521 0.93 -3.13 21.01
N PHE A 522 1.24 -2.77 19.77
CA PHE A 522 0.29 -2.25 18.79
C PHE A 522 -0.80 -3.27 18.46
N ARG A 523 -0.44 -4.55 18.28
CA ARG A 523 -1.39 -5.65 18.05
C ARG A 523 -2.13 -6.05 19.32
N GLU A 524 -1.43 -6.10 20.45
CA GLU A 524 -2.00 -6.41 21.77
C GLU A 524 -3.12 -5.42 22.14
N THR A 525 -2.86 -4.11 21.98
CA THR A 525 -3.79 -3.03 22.36
C THR A 525 -4.81 -2.67 21.29
N ALA A 526 -4.85 -3.40 20.16
CA ALA A 526 -5.76 -3.11 19.04
C ALA A 526 -5.58 -1.70 18.47
N ALA A 527 -4.38 -1.15 18.51
CA ALA A 527 -4.12 0.23 18.08
C ALA A 527 -4.50 0.42 16.60
N GLY A 528 -4.16 -0.54 15.74
CA GLY A 528 -4.53 -0.52 14.31
C GLY A 528 -6.03 -0.52 14.07
N ASP A 529 -6.78 -1.36 14.80
CA ASP A 529 -8.24 -1.42 14.67
C ASP A 529 -8.91 -0.11 15.11
N ASN A 530 -8.44 0.49 16.20
CA ASN A 530 -8.94 1.79 16.68
C ASN A 530 -8.65 2.91 15.66
N LEU A 531 -7.44 2.95 15.11
CA LEU A 531 -7.06 3.93 14.08
C LEU A 531 -7.95 3.81 12.84
N ARG A 532 -8.27 2.59 12.38
CA ARG A 532 -9.19 2.35 11.26
C ARG A 532 -10.61 2.82 11.57
N VAL A 533 -11.11 2.63 12.79
CA VAL A 533 -12.45 3.11 13.21
C VAL A 533 -12.51 4.65 13.23
N PHE A 534 -11.51 5.32 13.80
CA PHE A 534 -11.44 6.78 13.78
C PHE A 534 -11.35 7.31 12.35
N TYR A 535 -10.51 6.69 11.53
CA TYR A 535 -10.39 7.02 10.12
C TYR A 535 -11.72 6.87 9.37
N GLU A 536 -12.43 5.75 9.53
CA GLU A 536 -13.72 5.49 8.87
C GLU A 536 -14.78 6.54 9.25
N THR A 537 -14.71 7.03 10.49
CA THR A 537 -15.64 8.07 10.98
C THR A 537 -15.29 9.44 10.41
N LEU A 538 -14.02 9.83 10.48
CA LEU A 538 -13.55 11.16 10.10
C LEU A 538 -13.48 11.35 8.58
N SER A 539 -12.96 10.36 7.85
CA SER A 539 -12.61 10.49 6.43
C SER A 539 -13.80 10.71 5.48
N LYS A 540 -15.04 10.61 5.97
CA LYS A 540 -16.26 10.95 5.23
C LYS A 540 -16.39 12.45 4.98
N ASP A 541 -15.84 13.29 5.87
CA ASP A 541 -15.67 14.71 5.62
C ASP A 541 -14.35 14.93 4.86
N PRO A 542 -14.38 15.44 3.61
CA PRO A 542 -13.18 15.70 2.83
C PRO A 542 -12.27 16.77 3.43
N ASN A 543 -12.77 17.62 4.32
CA ASN A 543 -11.98 18.66 5.00
C ASN A 543 -11.30 18.15 6.27
N SER A 544 -11.63 16.93 6.71
CA SER A 544 -10.97 16.29 7.85
C SER A 544 -9.62 15.71 7.45
N LEU A 545 -8.74 15.52 8.46
CA LEU A 545 -7.46 14.83 8.29
C LEU A 545 -6.67 15.46 7.15
N SER A 546 -6.32 16.75 7.29
CA SER A 546 -5.60 17.51 6.27
C SER A 546 -4.29 16.80 5.91
N ASN A 547 -3.53 16.37 6.93
CA ASN A 547 -2.39 15.48 6.80
C ASN A 547 -2.72 14.17 7.49
N LEU A 548 -3.28 13.22 6.73
CA LEU A 548 -3.89 12.01 7.28
C LEU A 548 -2.96 11.20 8.20
N ASP A 549 -1.72 11.00 7.79
CA ASP A 549 -0.70 10.24 8.53
C ASP A 549 -0.29 10.92 9.85
N GLN A 550 -0.41 12.24 9.93
CA GLN A 550 -0.07 13.01 11.12
C GLN A 550 -1.29 13.29 12.01
N ASP A 551 -2.41 13.70 11.43
CA ASP A 551 -3.62 14.10 12.15
C ASP A 551 -4.28 12.90 12.82
N LEU A 552 -4.29 11.73 12.19
CA LEU A 552 -4.98 10.56 12.73
C LEU A 552 -4.35 10.07 14.06
N PRO A 553 -3.02 9.85 14.17
CA PRO A 553 -2.39 9.54 15.47
C PRO A 553 -2.60 10.64 16.51
N ASN A 554 -2.46 11.91 16.12
CA ASN A 554 -2.64 13.04 17.03
C ASN A 554 -4.07 13.15 17.55
N TYR A 555 -5.07 12.85 16.73
CA TYR A 555 -6.47 12.80 17.14
C TYR A 555 -6.71 11.61 18.08
N ALA A 556 -6.20 10.43 17.71
CA ALA A 556 -6.43 9.18 18.43
C ALA A 556 -5.62 9.04 19.72
N GLN A 557 -4.69 9.96 20.04
CA GLN A 557 -3.72 9.76 21.11
C GLN A 557 -4.30 9.51 22.51
N HIS A 558 -5.54 9.93 22.77
CA HIS A 558 -6.25 9.64 24.02
C HIS A 558 -6.58 8.16 24.17
N THR A 559 -6.79 7.46 23.06
CA THR A 559 -7.12 6.02 22.99
C THR A 559 -5.89 5.19 22.60
N VAL A 560 -5.06 5.68 21.67
CA VAL A 560 -3.83 5.04 21.19
C VAL A 560 -2.63 5.86 21.68
N PRO A 561 -2.07 5.58 22.87
CA PRO A 561 -1.11 6.47 23.50
C PRO A 561 0.21 6.54 22.72
N ILE A 562 0.76 7.75 22.63
CA ILE A 562 2.04 8.05 21.95
C ILE A 562 3.11 8.39 22.99
N PHE A 563 4.28 7.77 22.85
CA PHE A 563 5.49 8.16 23.57
C PHE A 563 6.17 9.32 22.83
N SER A 564 6.35 10.46 23.49
CA SER A 564 7.07 11.59 22.89
C SER A 564 8.57 11.32 22.89
N LEU A 565 9.15 11.19 21.70
CA LEU A 565 10.58 11.03 21.49
C LEU A 565 11.33 12.34 21.83
N PRO A 566 12.61 12.25 22.22
CA PRO A 566 13.47 13.43 22.38
C PRO A 566 13.55 14.28 21.10
N GLN A 567 13.61 15.60 21.25
CA GLN A 567 13.58 16.54 20.11
C GLN A 567 14.78 16.36 19.18
N GLU A 568 15.93 15.87 19.67
CA GLU A 568 17.09 15.60 18.80
C GLU A 568 16.80 14.59 17.69
N TRP A 569 15.78 13.75 17.83
CA TRP A 569 15.43 12.75 16.82
C TRP A 569 14.77 13.33 15.57
N LEU A 570 14.32 14.58 15.58
CA LEU A 570 13.77 15.19 14.37
C LEU A 570 14.06 16.68 14.33
N TRP A 571 14.82 17.10 13.32
CA TRP A 571 15.10 18.49 13.04
C TRP A 571 14.61 18.86 11.64
N CYS A 572 14.02 20.04 11.50
CA CYS A 572 13.59 20.60 10.23
C CYS A 572 13.87 22.11 10.26
N GLU A 573 14.41 22.67 9.17
CA GLU A 573 14.87 24.07 9.13
C GLU A 573 13.76 25.08 9.45
N SER A 574 12.54 24.80 8.97
CA SER A 574 11.41 25.70 9.17
C SER A 574 11.05 25.81 10.66
N TRP A 575 10.89 24.68 11.33
CA TRP A 575 10.34 24.66 12.70
C TRP A 575 11.40 24.68 13.80
N CYS A 576 12.59 24.16 13.51
CA CYS A 576 13.67 24.01 14.45
C CYS A 576 14.73 25.09 14.23
N GLY A 577 15.09 25.83 15.27
CA GLY A 577 16.15 26.84 15.17
C GLY A 577 17.51 26.25 14.77
N ASN A 578 18.32 27.01 14.02
CA ASN A 578 19.64 26.57 13.55
C ASN A 578 20.60 26.17 14.69
N SER A 579 20.43 26.71 15.90
CA SER A 579 21.24 26.35 17.07
C SER A 579 21.09 24.88 17.50
N THR A 580 19.99 24.22 17.15
CA THR A 580 19.76 22.80 17.51
C THR A 580 20.21 21.83 16.43
N LYS A 581 20.55 22.30 15.23
CA LYS A 581 20.93 21.47 14.07
C LYS A 581 22.15 20.59 14.33
N ALA A 582 23.13 21.08 15.09
CA ALA A 582 24.34 20.33 15.41
C ALA A 582 24.07 19.09 16.29
N ARG A 583 22.95 19.07 17.03
CA ARG A 583 22.53 17.94 17.86
C ARG A 583 21.50 17.05 17.17
N ALA A 584 21.10 17.37 15.94
CA ALA A 584 20.08 16.63 15.22
C ALA A 584 20.58 15.23 14.84
N LYS A 585 19.82 14.20 15.23
CA LYS A 585 20.04 12.80 14.89
C LYS A 585 19.43 12.44 13.54
N THR A 586 18.31 13.05 13.19
CA THR A 586 17.77 13.02 11.81
C THR A 586 17.35 14.43 11.38
N ILE A 587 17.40 14.67 10.07
CA ILE A 587 16.99 15.92 9.43
C ILE A 587 15.90 15.59 8.42
N ASP A 588 14.74 16.21 8.59
CA ASP A 588 13.61 16.18 7.68
C ASP A 588 13.62 17.40 6.77
N LEU A 589 13.51 17.17 5.46
CA LEU A 589 13.45 18.22 4.43
C LEU A 589 12.03 18.76 4.29
N CYS A 590 11.52 19.29 5.40
CA CYS A 590 10.18 19.84 5.53
C CYS A 590 9.91 21.01 4.57
N ASN A 591 8.67 21.12 4.11
CA ASN A 591 8.25 22.27 3.30
C ASN A 591 8.25 23.56 4.14
N ASN A 592 8.69 24.66 3.54
CA ASN A 592 8.66 25.97 4.17
C ASN A 592 7.33 26.68 3.84
N PRO A 593 6.55 27.15 4.82
CA PRO A 593 5.31 27.87 4.55
C PRO A 593 5.54 29.29 3.99
N MET A 594 6.73 29.87 4.20
CA MET A 594 7.07 31.23 3.76
C MET A 594 7.74 31.27 2.38
N THR A 595 8.37 30.18 1.93
CA THR A 595 9.13 30.12 0.68
C THR A 595 8.77 28.88 -0.13
N LYS A 596 8.90 28.94 -1.46
CA LYS A 596 8.68 27.80 -2.37
C LYS A 596 10.01 27.34 -2.98
N GLU A 597 10.96 26.97 -2.13
CA GLU A 597 12.22 26.38 -2.57
C GLU A 597 12.02 24.88 -2.88
N PRO A 598 12.47 24.37 -4.04
CA PRO A 598 12.47 22.93 -4.33
C PRO A 598 13.30 22.13 -3.33
N LYS A 599 12.87 20.93 -2.96
CA LYS A 599 13.53 20.02 -2.01
C LYS A 599 14.95 19.68 -2.42
N LEU A 600 15.25 19.48 -3.70
CA LEU A 600 16.64 19.20 -4.12
C LEU A 600 17.58 20.37 -3.83
N GLN A 601 17.11 21.60 -4.05
CA GLN A 601 17.87 22.81 -3.73
C GLN A 601 18.03 22.97 -2.21
N GLY A 602 16.93 22.78 -1.48
CA GLY A 602 16.93 22.78 -0.02
C GLY A 602 17.88 21.73 0.55
N ALA A 603 17.89 20.51 0.02
CA ALA A 603 18.74 19.41 0.47
C ALA A 603 20.23 19.76 0.40
N ARG A 604 20.69 20.27 -0.76
CA ARG A 604 22.08 20.69 -0.99
C ARG A 604 22.52 21.83 -0.07
N ARG A 605 21.60 22.73 0.28
CA ARG A 605 21.86 23.90 1.13
C ARG A 605 21.82 23.53 2.62
N ILE A 606 20.85 22.71 3.03
CA ILE A 606 20.58 22.38 4.43
C ILE A 606 21.55 21.31 4.92
N VAL A 607 21.84 20.28 4.12
CA VAL A 607 22.61 19.12 4.58
C VAL A 607 23.93 19.05 3.83
N THR A 608 25.03 19.29 4.55
CA THR A 608 26.38 19.38 4.00
C THR A 608 26.85 18.12 3.31
N GLU A 609 26.45 16.95 3.82
CA GLU A 609 26.82 15.63 3.33
C GLU A 609 25.88 15.09 2.24
N TRP A 610 24.77 15.79 1.96
CA TRP A 610 23.78 15.33 0.98
C TRP A 610 24.34 15.23 -0.45
N PRO A 611 25.14 16.20 -0.96
CA PRO A 611 25.70 16.10 -2.31
C PRO A 611 26.57 14.85 -2.54
N ASP A 612 27.33 14.42 -1.51
CA ASP A 612 28.19 13.23 -1.59
C ASP A 612 27.35 11.95 -1.59
N LEU A 613 26.33 11.87 -0.72
CA LEU A 613 25.39 10.75 -0.69
C LEU A 613 24.60 10.62 -2.00
N ASP A 614 24.18 11.75 -2.55
CA ASP A 614 23.48 11.82 -3.82
C ASP A 614 24.36 11.36 -4.99
N LEU A 615 25.62 11.81 -5.02
CA LEU A 615 26.59 11.38 -6.03
C LEU A 615 26.82 9.87 -5.97
N GLU A 616 26.98 9.30 -4.78
CA GLU A 616 27.14 7.86 -4.56
C GLU A 616 25.91 7.07 -5.02
N ALA A 617 24.70 7.53 -4.67
CA ALA A 617 23.45 6.91 -5.09
C ALA A 617 23.24 6.96 -6.61
N ARG A 618 23.56 8.09 -7.25
CA ARG A 618 23.47 8.25 -8.71
C ARG A 618 24.49 7.40 -9.44
N HIS A 619 25.76 7.45 -9.03
CA HIS A 619 26.82 6.62 -9.62
C HIS A 619 26.49 5.13 -9.53
N PHE A 620 25.95 4.69 -8.38
CA PHE A 620 25.48 3.32 -8.21
C PHE A 620 24.33 2.99 -9.17
N THR A 621 23.30 3.86 -9.23
CA THR A 621 22.13 3.66 -10.10
C THR A 621 22.56 3.53 -11.58
N SER A 622 23.39 4.46 -12.06
CA SER A 622 23.84 4.48 -13.45
C SER A 622 24.74 3.28 -13.81
N LYS A 623 25.58 2.81 -12.88
CA LYS A 623 26.36 1.57 -13.07
C LYS A 623 25.46 0.34 -13.29
N ILE A 624 24.33 0.26 -12.61
CA ILE A 624 23.38 -0.87 -12.74
C ILE A 624 22.54 -0.74 -14.02
N LEU A 625 22.11 0.47 -14.36
CA LEU A 625 21.26 0.73 -15.54
C LEU A 625 22.05 0.84 -16.85
N GLY A 626 23.38 0.94 -16.78
CA GLY A 626 24.25 1.08 -17.96
C GLY A 626 24.22 2.49 -18.57
N GLU A 627 24.00 3.51 -17.75
CA GLU A 627 23.97 4.92 -18.15
C GLU A 627 25.30 5.62 -17.82
N ASP A 628 25.82 6.49 -18.69
CA ASP A 628 27.02 7.29 -18.42
C ASP A 628 26.68 8.50 -17.53
N VAL A 629 27.36 8.64 -16.38
CA VAL A 629 27.20 9.79 -15.49
C VAL A 629 28.13 10.92 -15.93
N SER A 630 27.59 12.07 -16.31
CA SER A 630 28.36 13.31 -16.40
C SER A 630 28.81 13.75 -14.99
N PRO A 631 30.11 13.94 -14.73
CA PRO A 631 30.61 14.35 -13.41
C PRO A 631 30.15 15.78 -13.05
N PRO A 632 30.00 16.10 -11.76
CA PRO A 632 29.62 17.44 -11.34
C PRO A 632 30.75 18.44 -11.64
N VAL A 633 30.37 19.64 -12.09
CA VAL A 633 31.26 20.77 -12.36
C VAL A 633 32.07 21.10 -11.11
N GLU A 634 33.40 20.89 -11.17
CA GLU A 634 34.33 21.24 -10.09
C GLU A 634 34.39 22.76 -9.85
N LYS A 635 34.57 23.13 -8.58
CA LYS A 635 34.77 24.51 -8.12
C LYS A 635 36.04 25.12 -8.71
N VAL A 636 35.91 26.08 -9.62
CA VAL A 636 37.02 26.94 -10.06
C VAL A 636 37.10 28.17 -9.15
N SER A 637 38.29 28.40 -8.57
CA SER A 637 38.65 29.60 -7.80
C SER A 637 38.83 30.84 -8.71
N PRO A 638 38.79 32.08 -8.18
CA PRO A 638 38.27 33.23 -8.91
C PRO A 638 39.31 33.92 -9.79
N VAL A 639 38.97 34.09 -11.07
CA VAL A 639 39.51 35.16 -11.93
C VAL A 639 38.30 35.83 -12.61
N GLN A 640 38.19 37.16 -12.45
CA GLN A 640 37.11 38.01 -12.96
C GLN A 640 37.17 38.22 -14.49
N PRO A 641 36.23 38.96 -15.12
CA PRO A 641 34.85 38.57 -15.39
C PRO A 641 34.59 38.62 -16.91
N GLN A 642 34.09 37.53 -17.49
CA GLN A 642 33.41 37.61 -18.78
C GLN A 642 32.00 37.08 -18.63
N VAL A 643 31.06 37.99 -18.92
CA VAL A 643 29.62 37.74 -18.96
C VAL A 643 29.35 36.75 -20.08
N GLN A 644 29.27 35.47 -19.75
CA GLN A 644 28.59 34.47 -20.54
C GLN A 644 27.59 33.76 -19.63
N THR A 645 26.32 33.97 -19.92
CA THR A 645 25.18 33.31 -19.30
C THR A 645 25.24 31.81 -19.63
N GLN A 646 26.01 31.04 -18.85
CA GLN A 646 25.93 29.59 -18.88
C GLN A 646 24.68 29.18 -18.11
N VAL A 647 23.64 28.80 -18.86
CA VAL A 647 22.49 28.06 -18.32
C VAL A 647 23.03 26.69 -17.94
N ALA A 648 23.19 26.43 -16.64
CA ALA A 648 23.48 25.09 -16.15
C ALA A 648 22.34 24.16 -16.61
N GLU A 649 22.67 22.99 -17.17
CA GLU A 649 21.67 21.95 -17.40
C GLU A 649 21.01 21.60 -16.06
N GLU A 650 19.81 22.13 -15.86
CA GLU A 650 19.01 21.85 -14.67
C GLU A 650 18.54 20.40 -14.69
N ASP A 651 18.84 19.70 -13.60
CA ASP A 651 18.47 18.31 -13.29
C ASP A 651 16.97 18.06 -13.55
N LEU A 652 16.64 17.07 -14.39
CA LEU A 652 15.27 16.77 -14.84
C LEU A 652 14.33 16.48 -13.66
N GLU A 653 14.83 15.90 -12.57
CA GLU A 653 14.04 15.66 -11.36
C GLU A 653 13.77 16.95 -10.58
N THR A 654 14.64 17.96 -10.71
CA THR A 654 14.39 19.31 -10.16
C THR A 654 13.31 20.02 -10.95
N LYS A 655 13.27 19.85 -12.28
CA LYS A 655 12.18 20.39 -13.12
C LYS A 655 10.84 19.71 -12.87
N ALA A 656 10.84 18.42 -12.55
CA ALA A 656 9.63 17.68 -12.22
C ALA A 656 9.03 18.06 -10.85
N GLU A 657 9.82 18.71 -9.99
CA GLU A 657 9.38 19.18 -8.67
C GLU A 657 8.63 20.53 -8.74
N LEU A 658 8.99 21.38 -9.71
CA LEU A 658 8.41 22.71 -9.96
C LEU A 658 7.11 22.61 -10.77
#